data_AF-A0AAR5PWZ3-F1
#
_entry.id   AF-A0AAR5PWZ3-F1
#
_cell.length_a   1.000
_cell.length_b   1.000
_cell.length_c   1.000
_cell.angle_alpha   90.00
_cell.angle_beta   90.00
_cell.angle_gamma   90.00
#
_symmetry.space_group_name_H-M   'P 1'
#
loop_
_entity.id
_entity.type
_entity.pdbx_description
1 polymer ?
#
loop_
_entity_poly.entity_id
_entity_poly.type
_entity_poly.pdbx_seq_one_letter_code
_entity_poly.pdbx_strand_id
1 'polypeptide(L)'
;MSSFNPVYTWCVGHQQKWQKWLKRLALVPIILLPIVVVLILITKYNIGGNPEPGSHSQNLSLVNNISLSSDVKTRYKRCAIPEKRFLHLFKHCYKLYRKLHPDRELFLETEINRAPKLDYLDENPPYFRSNFLAYFRENQDKHRKLKNCFNKFWISYKKSTVFQQRKRYKRNNTKQDILNESPMELSNAVRNVWTNSYNLQEVREEQSKLMRKYMNFSVNPCDNFYEYACGNWKKYFEIPPDKTVFDTFEMVRERLYLVLKELLDSNVEIETADVDKSSYHNAKDFIEENYVIYDDSDAIIKAKRFYKSCMNKEKIDKRGEKPLKKLLEGLGGWPLASPEWNKDDFDLMWVLSRLRLLNNDILISQWIGPDIKDSNKHIIHIDQTTLGLPNRDYFLDPSNSRFTKAYKSFILSVAYLLGAQTSVALQDVNDLVEFETKLASILSPWEERRNLTDIYQRFTIETLMVRYPDFAWSNYFTTILGKEIDLKSTVACYCARYIRQLLNLLSKTNPRVIQNYLLWRFIRHRINHLDHRFKETEQKFFQALLGREQQPPRWQFCVSQTNMHLGMAVGALFVKHYFDETSKVDTIAITEEIMHSFTSTLREKHWLDDETKNFAEMKIKNMNRKIGFPNFLLNQTSLNLFYNDVKIEEQFFFENVLSVLRHASRQDRQKVGLAVDKSLWSTAPAVINAYYSRNKNQIMFPAGILQPPFYHKFFPKSLNFGGIGVVIGHEITHAFDDKGRLFDHEGNLQLWWTNDAIEKFFQKSQCIIDQYGQYVLPGMQAPLDGVITQGENIADNGGLKQSFKAYQLWALNNTHADETLPGLTMTGAQLFFLNFAQVWCGKQRIESARNQLKTSVHAPGMFRVIGALSNSAEFADVFSCPSGSPMNPEKKCDLW
;
A
#
# COMPACT_ATOMS: atom_id res chain seq x y z
N MET A 1 32.33 -9.61 14.29
CA MET A 1 32.74 -11.00 14.56
C MET A 1 32.20 -11.42 15.92
N SER A 2 31.71 -12.65 15.97
CA SER A 2 30.87 -13.30 16.98
C SER A 2 31.60 -13.77 18.24
N SER A 3 30.78 -14.14 19.23
CA SER A 3 31.01 -15.06 20.35
C SER A 3 31.92 -14.61 21.50
N PHE A 4 31.31 -14.24 22.63
CA PHE A 4 31.52 -14.91 23.92
C PHE A 4 30.43 -14.47 24.93
N ASN A 5 29.51 -15.37 25.23
CA ASN A 5 28.98 -15.55 26.58
C ASN A 5 29.00 -17.06 26.78
N PRO A 6 29.49 -17.56 27.92
CA PRO A 6 28.48 -17.89 28.92
C PRO A 6 29.03 -17.77 30.34
N VAL A 7 28.20 -17.30 31.29
CA VAL A 7 27.94 -17.93 32.60
C VAL A 7 27.40 -16.95 33.67
N TYR A 8 27.57 -15.61 33.59
CA TYR A 8 27.41 -14.79 34.81
C TYR A 8 26.84 -13.36 34.66
N THR A 9 25.85 -13.11 33.81
CA THR A 9 24.81 -12.10 34.17
C THR A 9 23.65 -12.79 34.89
N TRP A 10 24.06 -13.49 35.94
CA TRP A 10 23.31 -14.24 36.95
C TRP A 10 22.36 -13.32 37.73
N CYS A 11 21.07 -13.36 37.38
CA CYS A 11 19.94 -12.84 38.18
C CYS A 11 19.59 -11.36 38.00
N VAL A 12 18.92 -11.03 36.90
CA VAL A 12 18.13 -9.79 36.74
C VAL A 12 17.13 -9.65 37.89
N GLY A 13 17.31 -8.62 38.73
CA GLY A 13 16.37 -8.32 39.81
C GLY A 13 16.91 -7.46 40.97
N HIS A 14 17.79 -6.48 40.72
CA HIS A 14 18.15 -5.50 41.77
C HIS A 14 18.25 -4.05 41.29
N GLN A 15 17.34 -3.62 40.42
CA GLN A 15 17.24 -2.23 39.97
C GLN A 15 15.92 -1.52 40.39
N GLN A 16 15.44 -1.79 41.61
CA GLN A 16 14.42 -0.95 42.28
C GLN A 16 14.76 -0.57 43.73
N LYS A 17 15.91 -1.00 44.27
CA LYS A 17 16.40 -0.56 45.60
C LYS A 17 17.53 0.48 45.55
N TRP A 18 18.21 0.66 44.41
CA TRP A 18 19.27 1.67 44.27
C TRP A 18 18.75 3.08 43.93
N GLN A 19 17.60 3.20 43.25
CA GLN A 19 16.99 4.52 42.97
C GLN A 19 16.35 5.19 44.21
N LYS A 20 16.09 4.42 45.29
CA LYS A 20 15.64 4.99 46.58
C LYS A 20 16.80 5.48 47.47
N TRP A 21 18.03 5.04 47.20
CA TRP A 21 19.22 5.49 47.94
C TRP A 21 19.85 6.74 47.31
N LEU A 22 19.84 6.85 45.98
CA LEU A 22 20.36 8.03 45.26
C LEU A 22 19.46 9.28 45.32
N LYS A 23 18.20 9.15 45.75
CA LYS A 23 17.30 10.30 46.00
C LYS A 23 17.48 10.97 47.37
N ARG A 24 18.40 10.49 48.22
CA ARG A 24 18.67 11.05 49.55
C ARG A 24 20.01 11.78 49.70
N LEU A 25 20.78 11.94 48.62
CA LEU A 25 22.02 12.71 48.62
C LEU A 25 21.95 13.80 47.56
N ALA A 26 21.15 14.81 47.84
CA ALA A 26 21.30 16.14 47.25
C ALA A 26 22.01 16.98 48.30
N LEU A 27 23.25 17.43 48.02
CA LEU A 27 23.89 18.63 48.55
C LEU A 27 25.31 18.80 47.91
N VAL A 28 25.45 19.82 47.04
CA VAL A 28 26.65 20.68 46.78
C VAL A 28 27.71 20.12 45.76
N PRO A 29 28.45 20.94 44.93
CA PRO A 29 28.10 21.30 43.55
C PRO A 29 29.21 21.04 42.48
N ILE A 30 28.82 21.31 41.22
CA ILE A 30 29.53 21.49 39.93
C ILE A 30 31.06 21.74 39.98
N ILE A 31 31.83 20.95 39.21
CA ILE A 31 32.98 21.30 38.32
C ILE A 31 33.67 19.98 37.85
N LEU A 32 34.09 19.89 36.57
CA LEU A 32 34.82 18.79 35.87
C LEU A 32 34.00 17.78 35.04
N LEU A 33 33.42 18.24 33.92
CA LEU A 33 32.95 17.37 32.84
C LEU A 33 33.42 17.70 31.39
N PRO A 34 34.54 18.43 31.12
CA PRO A 34 35.09 18.49 29.75
C PRO A 34 36.40 17.73 29.48
N ILE A 35 36.99 16.95 30.39
CA ILE A 35 38.34 16.35 30.18
C ILE A 35 38.29 14.85 29.75
N VAL A 36 37.21 14.13 30.01
CA VAL A 36 37.16 12.66 29.75
C VAL A 36 36.77 12.32 28.30
N VAL A 37 36.08 13.22 27.60
CA VAL A 37 35.59 12.96 26.23
C VAL A 37 36.71 13.08 25.18
N VAL A 38 37.77 13.84 25.47
CA VAL A 38 38.89 14.05 24.53
C VAL A 38 39.91 12.89 24.56
N LEU A 39 40.02 12.15 25.67
CA LEU A 39 40.97 11.04 25.80
C LEU A 39 40.47 9.72 25.19
N ILE A 40 39.16 9.56 24.97
CA ILE A 40 38.57 8.35 24.39
C ILE A 40 38.64 8.35 22.85
N LEU A 41 38.80 9.53 22.22
CA LEU A 41 38.82 9.66 20.76
C LEU A 41 40.20 9.44 20.13
N ILE A 42 41.28 9.32 20.91
CA ILE A 42 42.66 9.24 20.38
C ILE A 42 43.20 7.80 20.30
N THR A 43 42.56 6.80 20.91
CA THR A 43 43.13 5.43 21.02
C THR A 43 42.53 4.37 20.08
N LYS A 44 41.76 4.73 19.04
CA LYS A 44 41.10 3.74 18.17
C LYS A 44 41.39 3.79 16.67
N TYR A 45 42.48 4.44 16.26
CA TYR A 45 43.01 4.35 14.89
C TYR A 45 44.49 3.95 14.94
N ASN A 46 44.81 2.67 14.72
CA ASN A 46 45.95 2.25 13.90
C ASN A 46 46.14 0.71 13.82
N ILE A 47 46.41 0.24 12.59
CA ILE A 47 47.01 -1.04 12.16
C ILE A 47 46.04 -2.25 12.17
N GLY A 48 45.79 -3.04 11.10
CA GLY A 48 46.44 -3.24 9.80
C GLY A 48 47.02 -4.67 9.70
N GLY A 49 46.41 -5.55 8.87
CA GLY A 49 47.05 -6.79 8.36
C GLY A 49 46.42 -8.14 8.74
N ASN A 50 46.09 -8.94 7.72
CA ASN A 50 45.78 -10.40 7.74
C ASN A 50 47.07 -11.19 7.41
N PRO A 51 47.27 -12.49 7.80
CA PRO A 51 46.52 -13.62 7.24
C PRO A 51 46.27 -14.86 8.17
N GLU A 52 45.47 -15.82 7.68
CA GLU A 52 45.04 -17.14 8.23
C GLU A 52 46.17 -18.22 8.35
N PRO A 53 45.91 -19.52 8.70
CA PRO A 53 45.12 -20.14 9.80
C PRO A 53 45.87 -21.28 10.56
N GLY A 54 45.51 -21.59 11.83
CA GLY A 54 45.80 -22.94 12.42
C GLY A 54 46.01 -23.08 13.94
N SER A 55 45.17 -23.91 14.56
CA SER A 55 45.35 -24.71 15.81
C SER A 55 45.20 -24.05 17.20
N HIS A 56 44.30 -24.66 17.99
CA HIS A 56 43.99 -24.43 19.39
C HIS A 56 44.85 -25.31 20.32
N SER A 57 45.53 -24.72 21.31
CA SER A 57 45.57 -25.20 22.70
C SER A 57 46.34 -24.20 23.58
N GLN A 58 46.06 -24.18 24.88
CA GLN A 58 46.66 -23.34 25.94
C GLN A 58 45.98 -21.99 26.20
N ASN A 59 45.06 -21.97 27.18
CA ASN A 59 45.05 -20.98 28.26
C ASN A 59 43.98 -21.34 29.30
N LEU A 60 44.36 -22.24 30.22
CA LEU A 60 43.59 -22.64 31.40
C LEU A 60 44.52 -22.59 32.62
N SER A 61 44.95 -21.40 33.02
CA SER A 61 45.72 -21.21 34.26
C SER A 61 45.54 -19.87 34.98
N LEU A 62 44.65 -18.97 34.55
CA LEU A 62 44.55 -17.61 35.12
C LEU A 62 43.29 -17.29 35.94
N VAL A 63 42.49 -18.29 36.37
CA VAL A 63 41.22 -18.05 37.09
C VAL A 63 41.24 -18.45 38.57
N ASN A 64 42.34 -19.01 39.10
CA ASN A 64 42.36 -19.52 40.47
C ASN A 64 42.58 -18.49 41.60
N ASN A 65 42.72 -17.19 41.31
CA ASN A 65 43.06 -16.19 42.33
C ASN A 65 41.98 -15.14 42.65
N ILE A 66 40.70 -15.42 42.42
CA ILE A 66 39.61 -14.54 42.89
C ILE A 66 38.90 -15.17 44.10
N SER A 67 39.12 -14.56 45.27
CA SER A 67 38.44 -14.84 46.53
C SER A 67 36.95 -14.44 46.46
N LEU A 68 36.05 -15.42 46.34
CA LEU A 68 34.60 -15.25 46.45
C LEU A 68 34.10 -15.83 47.78
N SER A 69 33.16 -15.13 48.44
CA SER A 69 32.59 -15.54 49.73
C SER A 69 31.90 -16.92 49.67
N SER A 70 31.88 -17.65 50.79
CA SER A 70 31.30 -18.99 50.90
C SER A 70 29.82 -19.04 50.52
N ASP A 71 29.10 -17.93 50.71
CA ASP A 71 27.70 -17.77 50.35
C ASP A 71 27.47 -17.73 48.82
N VAL A 72 28.38 -17.10 48.07
CA VAL A 72 28.31 -17.04 46.60
C VAL A 72 28.59 -18.41 45.99
N LYS A 73 29.58 -19.15 46.52
CA LYS A 73 29.87 -20.54 46.09
C LYS A 73 28.70 -21.49 46.37
N THR A 74 27.98 -21.30 47.47
CA THR A 74 26.82 -22.13 47.84
C THR A 74 25.58 -21.80 46.99
N ARG A 75 25.36 -20.53 46.64
CA ARG A 75 24.25 -20.09 45.77
C ARG A 75 24.47 -20.43 44.30
N TYR A 76 25.71 -20.37 43.82
CA TYR A 76 26.08 -20.80 42.47
C TYR A 76 25.86 -22.32 42.27
N LYS A 77 26.18 -23.15 43.28
CA LYS A 77 25.84 -24.58 43.29
C LYS A 77 24.33 -24.82 43.15
N ARG A 78 23.46 -24.00 43.77
CA ARG A 78 22.00 -24.16 43.69
C ARG A 78 21.40 -23.82 42.31
N CYS A 79 21.99 -22.87 41.56
CA CYS A 79 21.56 -22.53 40.21
C CYS A 79 21.99 -23.56 39.15
N ALA A 80 23.13 -24.22 39.33
CA ALA A 80 23.67 -25.21 38.38
C ALA A 80 23.06 -26.62 38.49
N ILE A 81 22.38 -26.93 39.61
CA ILE A 81 21.83 -28.28 39.88
C ILE A 81 20.65 -28.66 38.94
N PRO A 82 19.67 -27.78 38.65
CA PRO A 82 18.55 -28.13 37.75
C PRO A 82 18.97 -28.31 36.29
N GLU A 83 19.93 -27.52 35.80
CA GLU A 83 20.40 -27.57 34.41
C GLU A 83 21.19 -28.84 34.11
N LYS A 84 22.10 -29.25 35.01
CA LYS A 84 22.82 -30.52 34.87
C LYS A 84 21.89 -31.73 34.84
N ARG A 85 20.80 -31.71 35.62
CA ARG A 85 19.89 -32.85 35.77
C ARG A 85 19.05 -33.12 34.52
N PHE A 86 18.54 -32.07 33.89
CA PHE A 86 17.80 -32.19 32.62
C PHE A 86 18.73 -32.60 31.46
N LEU A 87 19.92 -31.99 31.35
CA LEU A 87 20.89 -32.36 30.31
C LEU A 87 21.36 -33.82 30.46
N HIS A 88 21.52 -34.29 31.70
CA HIS A 88 21.86 -35.67 31.98
C HIS A 88 20.72 -36.64 31.61
N LEU A 89 19.47 -36.27 31.94
CA LEU A 89 18.28 -37.02 31.50
C LEU A 89 18.16 -37.07 29.97
N PHE A 90 18.43 -35.96 29.27
CA PHE A 90 18.45 -35.91 27.81
C PHE A 90 19.44 -36.91 27.22
N LYS A 91 20.70 -36.84 27.67
CA LYS A 91 21.77 -37.75 27.21
C LYS A 91 21.43 -39.20 27.52
N HIS A 92 20.80 -39.48 28.66
CA HIS A 92 20.35 -40.83 29.03
C HIS A 92 19.21 -41.34 28.14
N CYS A 93 18.18 -40.52 27.88
CA CYS A 93 17.08 -40.89 26.98
C CYS A 93 17.56 -41.08 25.55
N TYR A 94 18.52 -40.27 25.12
CA TYR A 94 19.14 -40.42 23.81
C TYR A 94 19.95 -41.73 23.67
N LYS A 95 20.75 -42.11 24.68
CA LYS A 95 21.43 -43.43 24.68
C LYS A 95 20.44 -44.59 24.57
N LEU A 96 19.28 -44.49 25.24
CA LEU A 96 18.20 -45.47 25.11
C LEU A 96 17.60 -45.49 23.71
N TYR A 97 17.38 -44.33 23.07
CA TYR A 97 16.88 -44.23 21.70
C TYR A 97 17.84 -44.86 20.69
N ARG A 98 19.13 -44.52 20.76
CA ARG A 98 20.17 -45.04 19.85
C ARG A 98 20.30 -46.56 19.91
N LYS A 99 20.15 -47.16 21.10
CA LYS A 99 20.17 -48.62 21.26
C LYS A 99 18.98 -49.32 20.57
N LEU A 100 17.88 -48.61 20.36
CA LEU A 100 16.65 -49.14 19.76
C LEU A 100 16.58 -48.91 18.24
N HIS A 101 17.40 -48.01 17.70
CA HIS A 101 17.42 -47.64 16.28
C HIS A 101 18.85 -47.45 15.75
N PRO A 102 19.63 -48.53 15.61
CA PRO A 102 21.01 -48.46 15.12
C PRO A 102 21.11 -47.95 13.67
N ASP A 103 20.06 -48.13 12.84
CA ASP A 103 20.13 -47.88 11.39
C ASP A 103 19.68 -46.46 10.96
N ARG A 104 19.27 -45.60 11.91
CA ARG A 104 18.85 -44.21 11.63
C ARG A 104 19.95 -43.22 11.99
N GLU A 105 21.10 -43.30 11.32
CA GLU A 105 22.28 -42.51 11.71
C GLU A 105 22.28 -41.05 11.20
N LEU A 106 21.70 -40.73 10.03
CA LEU A 106 22.06 -39.46 9.39
C LEU A 106 21.28 -38.20 9.81
N PHE A 107 19.98 -38.29 10.13
CA PHE A 107 19.15 -37.08 10.36
C PHE A 107 19.26 -36.51 11.79
N LEU A 108 19.56 -37.36 12.78
CA LEU A 108 19.56 -36.97 14.19
C LEU A 108 20.96 -36.64 14.73
N GLU A 109 22.05 -37.15 14.15
CA GLU A 109 23.40 -36.76 14.55
C GLU A 109 23.71 -35.29 14.23
N THR A 110 23.21 -34.76 13.11
CA THR A 110 23.38 -33.34 12.73
C THR A 110 22.71 -32.40 13.71
N GLU A 111 21.53 -32.79 14.22
CA GLU A 111 20.73 -32.04 15.19
C GLU A 111 21.32 -32.14 16.61
N ILE A 112 21.97 -33.27 16.92
CA ILE A 112 22.54 -33.55 18.24
C ILE A 112 23.91 -32.92 18.43
N ASN A 113 24.70 -32.80 17.36
CA ASN A 113 25.93 -32.00 17.40
C ASN A 113 25.66 -30.50 17.63
N ARG A 114 24.41 -30.04 17.44
CA ARG A 114 23.95 -28.68 17.77
C ARG A 114 23.37 -28.54 19.18
N ALA A 115 22.89 -29.63 19.78
CA ALA A 115 22.22 -29.65 21.09
C ALA A 115 23.03 -29.22 22.33
N PRO A 116 24.38 -29.14 22.35
CA PRO A 116 25.10 -28.53 23.48
C PRO A 116 24.97 -27.01 23.53
N LYS A 117 24.49 -26.35 22.47
CA LYS A 117 24.22 -24.91 22.46
C LYS A 117 22.78 -24.69 22.90
N LEU A 118 22.60 -24.11 24.09
CA LEU A 118 21.28 -23.79 24.67
C LEU A 118 20.35 -23.06 23.68
N ASP A 119 20.93 -22.26 22.79
CA ASP A 119 20.23 -21.48 21.76
C ASP A 119 19.40 -22.34 20.77
N TYR A 120 19.79 -23.60 20.49
CA TYR A 120 19.10 -24.45 19.50
C TYR A 120 17.74 -24.97 19.99
N LEU A 121 17.63 -25.28 21.28
CA LEU A 121 16.36 -25.69 21.90
C LEU A 121 15.45 -24.49 22.19
N ASP A 122 15.99 -23.27 22.22
CA ASP A 122 15.25 -22.04 22.48
C ASP A 122 14.42 -21.56 21.27
N GLU A 123 14.88 -21.85 20.05
CA GLU A 123 14.22 -21.44 18.80
C GLU A 123 13.09 -22.39 18.34
N ASN A 124 13.15 -23.71 18.63
CA ASN A 124 12.20 -24.70 18.09
C ASN A 124 11.54 -25.69 19.09
N PRO A 125 11.02 -25.25 20.26
CA PRO A 125 10.41 -26.17 21.24
C PRO A 125 9.11 -26.90 20.79
N PRO A 126 8.21 -26.34 19.95
CA PRO A 126 7.00 -27.06 19.50
C PRO A 126 7.35 -28.20 18.54
N TYR A 127 8.28 -27.95 17.62
CA TYR A 127 8.74 -28.89 16.58
C TYR A 127 9.37 -30.15 17.18
N PHE A 128 10.22 -29.98 18.21
CA PHE A 128 10.84 -31.11 18.90
C PHE A 128 9.82 -31.95 19.66
N ARG A 129 8.83 -31.30 20.30
CA ARG A 129 7.77 -32.00 21.05
C ARG A 129 6.76 -32.69 20.13
N SER A 130 6.39 -32.07 19.01
CA SER A 130 5.42 -32.63 18.05
C SER A 130 5.97 -33.89 17.39
N ASN A 131 7.23 -33.88 16.95
CA ASN A 131 7.85 -35.03 16.27
C ASN A 131 8.04 -36.21 17.23
N PHE A 132 8.39 -35.97 18.49
CA PHE A 132 8.47 -37.04 19.49
C PHE A 132 7.10 -37.58 19.91
N LEU A 133 6.08 -36.73 20.04
CA LEU A 133 4.71 -37.18 20.32
C LEU A 133 4.10 -37.95 19.14
N ALA A 134 4.43 -37.59 17.90
CA ALA A 134 4.05 -38.35 16.70
C ALA A 134 4.69 -39.74 16.70
N TYR A 135 6.00 -39.82 16.94
CA TYR A 135 6.72 -41.10 17.05
C TYR A 135 6.14 -42.06 18.10
N PHE A 136 5.74 -41.56 19.28
CA PHE A 136 5.12 -42.39 20.32
C PHE A 136 3.64 -42.72 20.07
N ARG A 137 2.95 -41.96 19.21
CA ARG A 137 1.60 -42.33 18.73
C ARG A 137 1.66 -43.52 17.77
N GLU A 138 2.70 -43.58 16.95
CA GLU A 138 2.91 -44.66 15.97
C GLU A 138 3.49 -45.95 16.60
N ASN A 139 4.10 -45.88 17.79
CA ASN A 139 4.83 -47.00 18.40
C ASN A 139 4.44 -47.25 19.87
N GLN A 140 3.13 -47.34 20.17
CA GLN A 140 2.62 -47.24 21.54
C GLN A 140 3.16 -48.30 22.52
N ASP A 141 3.51 -49.51 22.08
CA ASP A 141 3.87 -50.62 22.99
C ASP A 141 5.33 -51.07 22.99
N LYS A 142 6.14 -50.71 21.98
CA LYS A 142 7.51 -51.26 21.85
C LYS A 142 8.57 -50.56 22.71
N HIS A 143 8.35 -49.32 23.16
CA HIS A 143 9.42 -48.51 23.79
C HIS A 143 9.00 -47.77 25.07
N ARG A 144 8.29 -48.46 25.97
CA ARG A 144 7.81 -47.92 27.27
C ARG A 144 8.92 -47.28 28.13
N LYS A 145 10.13 -47.86 28.13
CA LYS A 145 11.30 -47.30 28.87
C LYS A 145 11.74 -45.94 28.30
N LEU A 146 11.69 -45.78 26.98
CA LEU A 146 12.08 -44.54 26.31
C LEU A 146 11.04 -43.43 26.53
N LYS A 147 9.75 -43.76 26.41
CA LYS A 147 8.62 -42.86 26.70
C LYS A 147 8.68 -42.31 28.13
N ASN A 148 8.93 -43.19 29.10
CA ASN A 148 9.09 -42.79 30.50
C ASN A 148 10.32 -41.89 30.73
N CYS A 149 11.41 -42.12 29.99
CA CYS A 149 12.59 -41.28 30.06
C CYS A 149 12.30 -39.86 29.56
N PHE A 150 11.70 -39.72 28.37
CA PHE A 150 11.36 -38.41 27.80
C PHE A 150 10.33 -37.64 28.64
N ASN A 151 9.35 -38.32 29.24
CA ASN A 151 8.43 -37.68 30.18
C ASN A 151 9.16 -37.11 31.40
N LYS A 152 10.11 -37.85 31.99
CA LYS A 152 10.94 -37.35 33.10
C LYS A 152 11.82 -36.17 32.70
N PHE A 153 12.42 -36.22 31.51
CA PHE A 153 13.14 -35.09 30.92
C PHE A 153 12.25 -33.85 30.85
N TRP A 154 11.02 -33.98 30.34
CA TRP A 154 10.15 -32.84 30.10
C TRP A 154 9.57 -32.22 31.37
N ILE A 155 9.31 -33.05 32.38
CA ILE A 155 8.98 -32.59 33.73
C ILE A 155 10.18 -31.82 34.33
N SER A 156 11.41 -32.33 34.15
CA SER A 156 12.62 -31.67 34.64
C SER A 156 12.88 -30.34 33.94
N TYR A 157 12.62 -30.25 32.62
CA TYR A 157 12.72 -29.00 31.86
C TYR A 157 11.74 -27.94 32.32
N LYS A 158 10.46 -28.30 32.52
CA LYS A 158 9.45 -27.35 32.99
C LYS A 158 9.76 -26.81 34.39
N LYS A 159 10.55 -27.54 35.18
CA LYS A 159 11.06 -27.12 36.48
C LYS A 159 12.39 -26.37 36.40
N SER A 160 13.00 -26.27 35.22
CA SER A 160 14.24 -25.50 35.02
C SER A 160 14.00 -24.01 35.19
N THR A 161 15.03 -23.32 35.67
CA THR A 161 15.08 -21.86 35.82
C THR A 161 14.83 -21.14 34.50
N VAL A 162 15.32 -21.69 33.39
CA VAL A 162 15.12 -21.17 32.02
C VAL A 162 13.63 -21.14 31.64
N PHE A 163 12.91 -22.25 31.83
CA PHE A 163 11.47 -22.31 31.53
C PHE A 163 10.64 -21.37 32.41
N GLN A 164 10.98 -21.27 33.70
CA GLN A 164 10.27 -20.40 34.65
C GLN A 164 10.54 -18.90 34.39
N GLN A 165 11.74 -18.53 33.95
CA GLN A 165 12.06 -17.15 33.53
C GLN A 165 11.29 -16.74 32.28
N ARG A 166 11.16 -17.61 31.27
CA ARG A 166 10.35 -17.35 30.07
C ARG A 166 8.86 -17.22 30.39
N LYS A 167 8.34 -18.03 31.31
CA LYS A 167 6.95 -17.90 31.81
C LYS A 167 6.72 -16.57 32.52
N ARG A 168 7.71 -16.04 33.25
CA ARG A 168 7.66 -14.71 33.86
C ARG A 168 7.81 -13.57 32.85
N TYR A 169 8.68 -13.72 31.85
CA TYR A 169 8.85 -12.76 30.75
C TYR A 169 7.55 -12.62 29.93
N LYS A 170 6.93 -13.73 29.51
CA LYS A 170 5.61 -13.73 28.84
C LYS A 170 4.49 -13.13 29.68
N ARG A 171 4.55 -13.25 31.00
CA ARG A 171 3.50 -12.73 31.91
C ARG A 171 3.69 -11.23 32.23
N ASN A 172 4.87 -10.67 31.96
CA ASN A 172 5.15 -9.23 32.11
C ASN A 172 5.04 -8.47 30.78
N ASN A 173 5.15 -9.16 29.63
CA ASN A 173 4.95 -8.58 28.29
C ASN A 173 3.49 -8.58 27.80
N THR A 174 2.52 -9.08 28.58
CA THR A 174 1.09 -9.05 28.25
C THR A 174 0.46 -7.64 28.18
N LYS A 175 1.22 -6.57 28.42
CA LYS A 175 0.82 -5.18 28.11
C LYS A 175 1.27 -4.70 26.72
N GLN A 176 2.02 -5.52 25.98
CA GLN A 176 2.60 -5.19 24.67
C GLN A 176 2.34 -6.30 23.62
N ASP A 177 1.57 -7.34 23.97
CA ASP A 177 1.35 -8.55 23.16
C ASP A 177 0.17 -8.45 22.17
N ILE A 178 -0.50 -7.29 22.02
CA ILE A 178 -1.55 -7.12 20.98
C ILE A 178 -0.94 -6.69 19.62
N LEU A 179 0.32 -6.26 19.59
CA LEU A 179 1.05 -5.93 18.37
C LEU A 179 2.08 -7.01 17.96
N ASN A 180 2.23 -8.06 18.77
CA ASN A 180 3.14 -9.18 18.53
C ASN A 180 2.40 -10.53 18.59
N GLU A 181 1.18 -10.60 18.05
CA GLU A 181 0.66 -11.89 17.61
C GLU A 181 1.67 -12.47 16.61
N SER A 182 2.00 -13.76 16.77
CA SER A 182 2.86 -14.46 15.82
C SER A 182 2.34 -14.22 14.39
N PRO A 183 3.19 -14.11 13.35
CA PRO A 183 2.73 -14.10 11.96
C PRO A 183 1.73 -15.22 11.65
N MET A 184 1.77 -16.31 12.42
CA MET A 184 0.84 -17.45 12.34
C MET A 184 -0.54 -17.19 12.99
N GLU A 185 -0.62 -16.39 14.07
CA GLU A 185 -1.89 -16.00 14.71
C GLU A 185 -2.60 -14.89 13.91
N LEU A 186 -1.84 -13.90 13.43
CA LEU A 186 -2.35 -12.90 12.48
C LEU A 186 -2.77 -13.57 11.17
N SER A 187 -2.00 -14.56 10.68
CA SER A 187 -2.38 -15.38 9.52
C SER A 187 -3.67 -16.17 9.75
N ASN A 188 -3.91 -16.72 10.95
CA ASN A 188 -5.15 -17.45 11.24
C ASN A 188 -6.36 -16.52 11.32
N ALA A 189 -6.27 -15.39 12.01
CA ALA A 189 -7.35 -14.40 12.08
C ALA A 189 -7.68 -13.81 10.70
N VAL A 190 -6.66 -13.54 9.88
CA VAL A 190 -6.81 -13.07 8.49
C VAL A 190 -7.36 -14.16 7.57
N ARG A 191 -6.87 -15.39 7.69
CA ARG A 191 -7.38 -16.54 6.95
C ARG A 191 -8.85 -16.76 7.27
N ASN A 192 -9.25 -16.65 8.53
CA ASN A 192 -10.62 -16.87 8.96
C ASN A 192 -11.63 -15.88 8.37
N VAL A 193 -11.23 -14.63 8.07
CA VAL A 193 -12.07 -13.66 7.37
C VAL A 193 -12.47 -14.16 5.97
N TRP A 194 -11.59 -14.90 5.30
CA TRP A 194 -11.78 -15.33 3.92
C TRP A 194 -12.12 -16.82 3.76
N THR A 195 -11.79 -17.67 4.73
CA THR A 195 -12.05 -19.11 4.65
C THR A 195 -13.43 -19.52 5.14
N ASN A 196 -14.31 -18.55 5.46
CA ASN A 196 -15.65 -18.82 6.02
C ASN A 196 -15.62 -19.79 7.23
N SER A 197 -14.54 -19.78 8.01
CA SER A 197 -14.33 -20.75 9.10
C SER A 197 -15.12 -20.40 10.37
N TYR A 198 -15.66 -19.19 10.45
CA TYR A 198 -16.52 -18.74 11.54
C TYR A 198 -18.00 -18.86 11.20
N ASN A 199 -18.80 -19.23 12.20
CA ASN A 199 -20.25 -19.14 12.12
C ASN A 199 -20.76 -17.71 12.39
N LEU A 200 -22.06 -17.49 12.22
CA LEU A 200 -22.71 -16.19 12.40
C LEU A 200 -22.40 -15.55 13.77
N GLN A 201 -22.48 -16.33 14.85
CA GLN A 201 -22.27 -15.83 16.20
C GLN A 201 -20.81 -15.43 16.43
N GLU A 202 -19.87 -16.26 16.00
CA GLU A 202 -18.43 -15.99 16.13
C GLU A 202 -18.03 -14.71 15.40
N VAL A 203 -18.53 -14.51 14.17
CA VAL A 203 -18.26 -13.27 13.41
C VAL A 203 -18.80 -12.04 14.12
N ARG A 204 -20.04 -12.09 14.62
CA ARG A 204 -20.67 -10.96 15.33
C ARG A 204 -19.96 -10.67 16.66
N GLU A 205 -19.53 -11.70 17.39
CA GLU A 205 -18.77 -11.54 18.62
C GLU A 205 -17.40 -10.88 18.38
N GLU A 206 -16.65 -11.34 17.38
CA GLU A 206 -15.35 -10.76 17.03
C GLU A 206 -15.48 -9.33 16.52
N GLN A 207 -16.46 -9.04 15.66
CA GLN A 207 -16.72 -7.69 15.20
C GLN A 207 -17.07 -6.78 16.38
N SER A 208 -17.95 -7.22 17.28
CA SER A 208 -18.31 -6.43 18.46
C SER A 208 -17.14 -6.15 19.40
N LYS A 209 -16.25 -7.14 19.60
CA LYS A 209 -15.00 -6.95 20.36
C LYS A 209 -14.10 -5.90 19.71
N LEU A 210 -13.94 -5.94 18.39
CA LEU A 210 -13.14 -4.96 17.65
C LEU A 210 -13.75 -3.56 17.72
N MET A 211 -15.05 -3.42 17.50
CA MET A 211 -15.73 -2.12 17.55
C MET A 211 -15.58 -1.48 18.93
N ARG A 212 -15.83 -2.23 20.02
CA ARG A 212 -15.64 -1.73 21.40
C ARG A 212 -14.21 -1.34 21.70
N LYS A 213 -13.21 -2.03 21.12
CA LYS A 213 -11.79 -1.73 21.33
C LYS A 213 -11.45 -0.34 20.82
N TYR A 214 -12.06 0.12 19.73
CA TYR A 214 -11.74 1.43 19.12
C TYR A 214 -12.49 2.59 19.78
N MET A 215 -13.66 2.32 20.36
CA MET A 215 -14.51 3.31 21.00
C MET A 215 -13.89 3.89 22.27
N ASN A 216 -14.01 5.20 22.46
CA ASN A 216 -13.71 5.90 23.69
C ASN A 216 -15.01 6.35 24.38
N PHE A 217 -15.54 5.51 25.27
CA PHE A 217 -16.78 5.77 26.02
C PHE A 217 -16.73 6.99 26.95
N SER A 218 -15.57 7.60 27.17
CA SER A 218 -15.44 8.84 27.96
C SER A 218 -15.76 10.10 27.17
N VAL A 219 -15.95 10.00 25.85
CA VAL A 219 -16.29 11.12 24.98
C VAL A 219 -17.78 11.05 24.63
N ASN A 220 -18.48 12.17 24.75
CA ASN A 220 -19.86 12.25 24.31
C ASN A 220 -19.92 12.19 22.76
N PRO A 221 -20.72 11.28 22.16
CA PRO A 221 -20.87 11.18 20.71
C PRO A 221 -21.32 12.49 20.05
N CYS A 222 -22.02 13.37 20.76
CA CYS A 222 -22.52 14.64 20.25
C CYS A 222 -21.50 15.80 20.30
N ASP A 223 -20.37 15.60 20.99
CA ASP A 223 -19.26 16.55 21.07
C ASP A 223 -18.18 16.25 20.03
N ASN A 224 -17.81 14.98 19.87
CA ASN A 224 -16.85 14.54 18.86
C ASN A 224 -17.06 13.06 18.54
N PHE A 225 -17.84 12.77 17.50
CA PHE A 225 -18.17 11.40 17.17
C PHE A 225 -16.95 10.58 16.69
N TYR A 226 -15.96 11.22 16.07
CA TYR A 226 -14.73 10.53 15.68
C TYR A 226 -13.92 10.08 16.89
N GLU A 227 -13.72 10.94 17.89
CA GLU A 227 -13.03 10.53 19.13
C GLU A 227 -13.87 9.53 19.93
N TYR A 228 -15.21 9.62 19.92
CA TYR A 228 -16.08 8.57 20.49
C TYR A 228 -15.88 7.21 19.79
N ALA A 229 -15.88 7.17 18.46
CA ALA A 229 -15.81 5.93 17.68
C ALA A 229 -14.39 5.33 17.56
N CYS A 230 -13.38 6.20 17.49
CA CYS A 230 -11.99 5.86 17.14
C CYS A 230 -10.95 6.33 18.18
N GLY A 231 -11.34 6.99 19.27
CA GLY A 231 -10.41 7.65 20.20
C GLY A 231 -9.39 6.72 20.86
N ASN A 232 -9.69 5.42 20.93
CA ASN A 232 -8.75 4.41 21.40
C ASN A 232 -7.82 3.85 20.31
N TRP A 233 -8.03 4.14 19.03
CA TRP A 233 -7.19 3.65 17.93
C TRP A 233 -5.69 3.93 18.19
N LYS A 234 -5.38 5.17 18.54
CA LYS A 234 -4.01 5.63 18.87
C LYS A 234 -3.39 4.94 20.08
N LYS A 235 -4.19 4.29 20.95
CA LYS A 235 -3.72 3.52 22.12
C LYS A 235 -3.30 2.10 21.75
N TYR A 236 -3.91 1.54 20.69
CA TYR A 236 -3.70 0.15 20.30
C TYR A 236 -2.83 -0.01 19.06
N PHE A 237 -2.75 1.02 18.21
CA PHE A 237 -2.00 0.97 16.97
C PHE A 237 -0.99 2.10 16.89
N GLU A 238 0.27 1.71 16.75
CA GLU A 238 1.34 2.60 16.32
C GLU A 238 1.43 2.55 14.79
N ILE A 239 1.88 3.65 14.17
CA ILE A 239 2.13 3.64 12.73
C ILE A 239 3.39 2.80 12.50
N PRO A 240 3.32 1.69 11.76
CA PRO A 240 4.51 0.88 11.51
C PRO A 240 5.64 1.72 10.89
N PRO A 241 6.92 1.42 11.18
CA PRO A 241 8.04 2.20 10.65
C PRO A 241 8.06 2.30 9.12
N ASP A 242 7.55 1.29 8.43
CA ASP A 242 7.47 1.22 6.97
C ASP A 242 6.23 1.89 6.36
N LYS A 243 5.40 2.55 7.18
CA LYS A 243 4.14 3.18 6.77
C LYS A 243 4.13 4.68 7.09
N THR A 244 3.33 5.41 6.33
CA THR A 244 3.09 6.85 6.50
C THR A 244 1.75 7.14 7.18
N VAL A 245 0.80 6.22 7.03
CA VAL A 245 -0.52 6.17 7.66
C VAL A 245 -0.78 4.74 8.13
N PHE A 246 -1.51 4.59 9.23
CA PHE A 246 -2.09 3.33 9.65
C PHE A 246 -3.55 3.55 10.04
N ASP A 247 -4.43 3.28 9.10
CA ASP A 247 -5.88 3.40 9.19
C ASP A 247 -6.56 2.07 8.85
N THR A 248 -7.89 2.04 8.93
CA THR A 248 -8.67 0.84 8.59
C THR A 248 -8.40 0.34 7.17
N PHE A 249 -8.22 1.23 6.19
CA PHE A 249 -7.90 0.84 4.80
C PHE A 249 -6.51 0.19 4.71
N GLU A 250 -5.51 0.73 5.39
CA GLU A 250 -4.18 0.14 5.47
C GLU A 250 -4.20 -1.21 6.18
N MET A 251 -4.91 -1.32 7.31
CA MET A 251 -5.09 -2.60 8.00
C MET A 251 -5.69 -3.66 7.06
N VAL A 252 -6.75 -3.32 6.32
CA VAL A 252 -7.39 -4.25 5.38
C VAL A 252 -6.46 -4.59 4.21
N ARG A 253 -5.66 -3.63 3.73
CA ARG A 253 -4.64 -3.84 2.70
C ARG A 253 -3.55 -4.80 3.16
N GLU A 254 -3.06 -4.69 4.40
CA GLU A 254 -2.10 -5.63 4.98
C GLU A 254 -2.65 -7.06 5.00
N ARG A 255 -3.92 -7.22 5.41
CA ARG A 255 -4.60 -8.53 5.43
C ARG A 255 -4.69 -9.12 4.03
N LEU A 256 -5.13 -8.34 3.05
CA LEU A 256 -5.19 -8.78 1.65
C LEU A 256 -3.79 -9.19 1.15
N TYR A 257 -2.75 -8.41 1.46
CA TYR A 257 -1.40 -8.72 1.00
C TYR A 257 -0.85 -10.02 1.60
N LEU A 258 -1.20 -10.36 2.84
CA LEU A 258 -0.85 -11.66 3.43
C LEU A 258 -1.53 -12.82 2.68
N VAL A 259 -2.81 -12.65 2.32
CA VAL A 259 -3.55 -13.65 1.53
C VAL A 259 -2.92 -13.82 0.15
N LEU A 260 -2.64 -12.72 -0.55
CA LEU A 260 -1.99 -12.77 -1.86
C LEU A 260 -0.58 -13.37 -1.78
N LYS A 261 0.16 -13.08 -0.71
CA LYS A 261 1.47 -13.71 -0.45
C LYS A 261 1.34 -15.22 -0.36
N GLU A 262 0.40 -15.74 0.44
CA GLU A 262 0.17 -17.19 0.57
C GLU A 262 -0.16 -17.82 -0.78
N LEU A 263 -1.06 -17.20 -1.55
CA LEU A 263 -1.46 -17.66 -2.88
C LEU A 263 -0.30 -17.67 -3.88
N LEU A 264 0.57 -16.66 -3.84
CA LEU A 264 1.73 -16.55 -4.72
C LEU A 264 2.89 -17.46 -4.31
N ASP A 265 3.05 -17.73 -3.00
CA ASP A 265 4.04 -18.65 -2.44
C ASP A 265 3.65 -20.12 -2.65
N SER A 266 2.36 -20.44 -2.82
CA SER A 266 1.90 -21.84 -2.90
C SER A 266 2.48 -22.57 -4.11
N ASN A 267 2.94 -23.81 -3.89
CA ASN A 267 3.37 -24.69 -4.96
C ASN A 267 2.15 -25.04 -5.83
N VAL A 268 2.25 -24.79 -7.13
CA VAL A 268 1.31 -25.39 -8.09
C VAL A 268 1.96 -26.70 -8.53
N GLU A 269 1.22 -27.81 -8.45
CA GLU A 269 1.56 -29.02 -9.20
C GLU A 269 1.50 -28.64 -10.68
N ILE A 270 2.65 -28.55 -11.35
CA ILE A 270 2.72 -28.25 -12.78
C ILE A 270 3.56 -29.32 -13.44
N GLU A 271 2.96 -29.97 -14.45
CA GLU A 271 3.68 -30.66 -15.51
C GLU A 271 4.66 -29.67 -16.15
N THR A 272 5.95 -29.89 -15.92
CA THR A 272 7.01 -29.04 -16.43
C THR A 272 7.01 -29.09 -17.95
N ALA A 273 6.40 -28.10 -18.60
CA ALA A 273 6.76 -27.78 -19.97
C ALA A 273 8.21 -27.24 -19.96
N ASP A 274 9.08 -27.87 -20.75
CA ASP A 274 10.47 -27.47 -20.92
C ASP A 274 10.54 -26.00 -21.35
N VAL A 275 10.99 -25.14 -20.44
CA VAL A 275 11.22 -23.72 -20.74
C VAL A 275 12.53 -23.62 -21.51
N ASP A 276 12.44 -23.17 -22.77
CA ASP A 276 13.60 -22.77 -23.56
C ASP A 276 14.39 -21.69 -22.81
N LYS A 277 15.61 -22.05 -22.40
CA LYS A 277 16.49 -21.28 -21.50
C LYS A 277 17.11 -20.03 -22.12
N SER A 278 16.67 -19.59 -23.30
CA SER A 278 17.46 -18.68 -24.13
C SER A 278 16.96 -17.25 -24.36
N SER A 279 15.72 -16.82 -24.07
CA SER A 279 15.22 -15.65 -24.84
C SER A 279 15.45 -14.20 -24.35
N TYR A 280 15.94 -13.92 -23.12
CA TYR A 280 16.24 -12.52 -22.74
C TYR A 280 17.66 -12.15 -23.14
N HIS A 281 17.89 -11.95 -24.44
CA HIS A 281 19.22 -11.67 -24.97
C HIS A 281 19.71 -10.23 -24.64
N ASN A 282 18.83 -9.22 -24.54
CA ASN A 282 19.24 -7.88 -24.12
C ASN A 282 18.10 -6.99 -23.57
N ALA A 283 18.32 -6.27 -22.46
CA ALA A 283 17.40 -5.23 -21.98
C ALA A 283 17.14 -4.11 -23.02
N LYS A 284 18.07 -3.93 -23.98
CA LYS A 284 17.92 -3.03 -25.13
C LYS A 284 16.80 -3.44 -26.09
N ASP A 285 16.50 -4.74 -26.20
CA ASP A 285 15.48 -5.24 -27.13
C ASP A 285 14.09 -4.69 -26.78
N PHE A 286 13.86 -4.35 -25.50
CA PHE A 286 12.62 -3.71 -25.03
C PHE A 286 12.44 -2.27 -25.50
N ILE A 287 13.45 -1.66 -26.11
CA ILE A 287 13.39 -0.29 -26.64
C ILE A 287 12.87 -0.29 -28.08
N GLU A 288 12.95 -1.44 -28.77
CA GLU A 288 12.55 -1.56 -30.17
C GLU A 288 11.03 -1.58 -30.32
N GLU A 289 10.52 -0.94 -31.37
CA GLU A 289 9.10 -0.71 -31.61
C GLU A 289 8.31 -2.03 -31.78
N ASN A 290 8.89 -2.98 -32.50
CA ASN A 290 8.25 -4.25 -32.90
C ASN A 290 8.57 -5.45 -32.01
N TYR A 291 9.29 -5.26 -30.91
CA TYR A 291 9.63 -6.37 -30.02
C TYR A 291 8.40 -6.93 -29.31
N VAL A 292 8.02 -8.17 -29.67
CA VAL A 292 6.93 -8.93 -29.05
C VAL A 292 7.42 -10.35 -28.84
N ILE A 293 7.30 -10.84 -27.61
CA ILE A 293 7.51 -12.25 -27.31
C ILE A 293 6.18 -12.84 -26.88
N TYR A 294 5.72 -13.86 -27.63
CA TYR A 294 4.57 -14.65 -27.23
C TYR A 294 5.01 -15.80 -26.32
N ASP A 295 4.24 -16.02 -25.27
CA ASP A 295 4.41 -17.06 -24.27
C ASP A 295 3.03 -17.61 -23.92
N ASP A 296 2.77 -18.87 -24.25
CA ASP A 296 1.47 -19.53 -23.98
C ASP A 296 1.37 -20.11 -22.57
N SER A 297 2.36 -19.86 -21.71
CA SER A 297 2.31 -20.24 -20.29
C SER A 297 1.06 -19.69 -19.61
N ASP A 298 0.55 -20.46 -18.65
CA ASP A 298 -0.58 -20.05 -17.83
C ASP A 298 -0.33 -18.70 -17.11
N ALA A 299 -1.33 -17.81 -17.16
CA ALA A 299 -1.23 -16.46 -16.62
C ALA A 299 -0.99 -16.42 -15.11
N ILE A 300 -1.55 -17.36 -14.35
CA ILE A 300 -1.30 -17.49 -12.90
C ILE A 300 0.15 -17.91 -12.67
N ILE A 301 0.70 -18.79 -13.53
CA ILE A 301 2.11 -19.18 -13.46
C ILE A 301 3.03 -18.00 -13.76
N LYS A 302 2.70 -17.16 -14.75
CA LYS A 302 3.42 -15.90 -14.99
C LYS A 302 3.42 -15.00 -13.74
N ALA A 303 2.28 -14.84 -13.07
CA ALA A 303 2.20 -14.06 -11.84
C ALA A 303 3.07 -14.63 -10.70
N LYS A 304 3.05 -15.96 -10.51
CA LYS A 304 3.90 -16.63 -9.51
C LYS A 304 5.39 -16.50 -9.84
N ARG A 305 5.79 -16.70 -11.10
CA ARG A 305 7.18 -16.51 -11.55
C ARG A 305 7.64 -15.06 -11.37
N PHE A 306 6.78 -14.09 -11.65
CA PHE A 306 7.09 -12.67 -11.48
C PHE A 306 7.36 -12.36 -10.01
N TYR A 307 6.47 -12.82 -9.13
CA TYR A 307 6.65 -12.71 -7.68
C TYR A 307 7.94 -13.40 -7.20
N LYS A 308 8.23 -14.62 -7.63
CA LYS A 308 9.48 -15.34 -7.30
C LYS A 308 10.73 -14.58 -7.77
N SER A 309 10.70 -14.04 -8.99
CA SER A 309 11.81 -13.23 -9.53
C SER A 309 12.07 -11.99 -8.67
N CYS A 310 10.99 -11.35 -8.20
CA CYS A 310 11.08 -10.23 -7.28
C CYS A 310 11.65 -10.64 -5.91
N MET A 311 11.26 -11.81 -5.40
CA MET A 311 11.70 -12.30 -4.09
C MET A 311 13.19 -12.66 -4.04
N ASN A 312 13.79 -13.01 -5.19
CA ASN A 312 15.19 -13.44 -5.29
C ASN A 312 16.18 -12.27 -5.17
N LYS A 313 16.43 -11.82 -3.92
CA LYS A 313 17.36 -10.74 -3.61
C LYS A 313 18.79 -11.02 -4.08
N GLU A 314 19.27 -12.25 -3.90
CA GLU A 314 20.65 -12.62 -4.26
C GLU A 314 20.93 -12.36 -5.75
N LYS A 315 20.01 -12.76 -6.63
CA LYS A 315 20.14 -12.51 -8.06
C LYS A 315 20.08 -11.04 -8.41
N ILE A 316 19.19 -10.28 -7.77
CA ILE A 316 19.05 -8.84 -7.99
C ILE A 316 20.33 -8.11 -7.53
N ASP A 317 20.81 -8.40 -6.32
CA ASP A 317 22.03 -7.80 -5.77
C ASP A 317 23.27 -8.18 -6.59
N LYS A 318 23.38 -9.43 -7.07
CA LYS A 318 24.48 -9.86 -7.95
C LYS A 318 24.50 -9.12 -9.29
N ARG A 319 23.33 -8.73 -9.80
CA ARG A 319 23.21 -8.00 -11.07
C ARG A 319 23.45 -6.50 -10.88
N GLY A 320 23.16 -5.97 -9.69
CA GLY A 320 23.43 -4.58 -9.32
C GLY A 320 22.76 -3.59 -10.26
N GLU A 321 23.50 -2.55 -10.66
CA GLU A 321 23.04 -1.51 -11.57
C GLU A 321 23.11 -1.87 -13.06
N LYS A 322 23.74 -3.00 -13.40
CA LYS A 322 24.05 -3.37 -14.80
C LYS A 322 22.83 -3.40 -15.72
N PRO A 323 21.66 -3.95 -15.32
CA PRO A 323 20.47 -3.97 -16.18
C PRO A 323 20.00 -2.56 -16.54
N LEU A 324 20.04 -1.63 -15.58
CA LEU A 324 19.66 -0.24 -15.83
C LEU A 324 20.70 0.47 -16.70
N LYS A 325 22.01 0.31 -16.44
CA LYS A 325 23.07 0.91 -17.28
C LYS A 325 22.92 0.50 -18.76
N LYS A 326 22.75 -0.79 -19.02
CA LYS A 326 22.55 -1.32 -20.38
C LYS A 326 21.31 -0.73 -21.07
N LEU A 327 20.22 -0.57 -20.31
CA LEU A 327 19.00 0.06 -20.81
C LEU A 327 19.22 1.55 -21.13
N LEU A 328 19.93 2.29 -20.27
CA LEU A 328 20.23 3.71 -20.47
C LEU A 328 21.17 3.95 -21.66
N GLU A 329 22.19 3.11 -21.84
CA GLU A 329 23.03 3.11 -23.06
C GLU A 329 22.17 2.94 -24.32
N GLY A 330 21.21 2.02 -24.25
CA GLY A 330 20.23 1.81 -25.29
C GLY A 330 19.27 2.97 -25.53
N LEU A 331 19.18 3.95 -24.61
CA LEU A 331 18.34 5.17 -24.69
C LEU A 331 19.17 6.43 -24.97
N GLY A 332 20.37 6.29 -25.54
CA GLY A 332 21.27 7.40 -25.87
C GLY A 332 22.15 7.88 -24.72
N GLY A 333 22.24 7.10 -23.62
CA GLY A 333 23.09 7.41 -22.46
C GLY A 333 22.51 8.49 -21.55
N TRP A 334 22.87 8.45 -20.26
CA TRP A 334 22.49 9.45 -19.27
C TRP A 334 23.66 10.39 -18.99
N PRO A 335 23.65 11.65 -19.47
CA PRO A 335 24.82 12.53 -19.43
C PRO A 335 25.45 12.67 -18.03
N LEU A 336 24.63 12.67 -16.98
CA LEU A 336 25.04 12.66 -15.58
C LEU A 336 25.99 11.51 -15.22
N ALA A 337 25.78 10.33 -15.79
CA ALA A 337 26.58 9.12 -15.55
C ALA A 337 27.44 8.71 -16.77
N SER A 338 27.46 9.53 -17.83
CA SER A 338 28.14 9.25 -19.08
C SER A 338 28.91 10.51 -19.53
N PRO A 339 30.17 10.69 -19.11
CA PRO A 339 30.97 11.87 -19.45
C PRO A 339 31.17 12.05 -20.96
N GLU A 340 31.27 10.93 -21.69
CA GLU A 340 31.44 10.88 -23.15
C GLU A 340 30.13 11.15 -23.93
N TRP A 341 29.06 11.57 -23.25
CA TRP A 341 27.78 11.84 -23.90
C TRP A 341 27.90 13.04 -24.86
N ASN A 342 27.53 12.83 -26.12
CA ASN A 342 27.56 13.85 -27.15
C ASN A 342 26.16 14.46 -27.36
N LYS A 343 26.09 15.79 -27.36
CA LYS A 343 24.86 16.54 -27.63
C LYS A 343 24.34 16.37 -29.05
N ASP A 344 25.22 16.09 -30.01
CA ASP A 344 24.86 16.02 -31.43
C ASP A 344 24.12 14.71 -31.77
N ASP A 345 24.25 13.69 -30.92
CA ASP A 345 23.54 12.41 -31.04
C ASP A 345 22.14 12.45 -30.39
N PHE A 346 21.78 13.56 -29.74
CA PHE A 346 20.52 13.68 -29.02
C PHE A 346 19.35 13.93 -29.97
N ASP A 347 18.42 12.98 -30.00
CA ASP A 347 17.11 13.15 -30.61
C ASP A 347 16.01 13.06 -29.53
N LEU A 348 15.44 14.23 -29.20
CA LEU A 348 14.34 14.36 -28.24
C LEU A 348 13.16 13.45 -28.61
N MET A 349 12.80 13.40 -29.88
CA MET A 349 11.62 12.68 -30.33
C MET A 349 11.83 11.19 -30.31
N TRP A 350 13.04 10.77 -30.63
CA TRP A 350 13.45 9.40 -30.49
C TRP A 350 13.37 8.96 -29.01
N VAL A 351 13.99 9.69 -28.08
CA VAL A 351 13.98 9.31 -26.65
C VAL A 351 12.57 9.29 -26.08
N LEU A 352 11.77 10.35 -26.31
CA LEU A 352 10.40 10.45 -25.78
C LEU A 352 9.50 9.30 -26.21
N SER A 353 9.52 8.94 -27.49
CA SER A 353 8.67 7.85 -28.00
C SER A 353 9.05 6.49 -27.40
N ARG A 354 10.35 6.22 -27.20
CA ARG A 354 10.81 4.96 -26.59
C ARG A 354 10.49 4.87 -25.10
N LEU A 355 10.60 5.98 -24.37
CA LEU A 355 10.15 6.04 -22.97
C LEU A 355 8.64 5.78 -22.88
N ARG A 356 7.84 6.31 -23.81
CA ARG A 356 6.39 6.07 -23.86
C ARG A 356 6.03 4.61 -24.14
N LEU A 357 6.76 3.93 -25.02
CA LEU A 357 6.62 2.49 -25.29
C LEU A 357 6.91 1.62 -24.04
N LEU A 358 7.73 2.13 -23.12
CA LEU A 358 8.01 1.54 -21.81
C LEU A 358 7.07 2.07 -20.71
N ASN A 359 5.90 2.55 -21.12
CA ASN A 359 4.83 3.08 -20.27
C ASN A 359 5.31 4.19 -19.31
N ASN A 360 6.18 5.08 -19.79
CA ASN A 360 6.53 6.33 -19.12
C ASN A 360 6.29 7.52 -20.05
N ASP A 361 5.29 8.31 -19.73
CA ASP A 361 5.00 9.59 -20.34
C ASP A 361 5.73 10.72 -19.60
N ILE A 362 6.63 11.42 -20.30
CA ILE A 362 7.46 12.50 -19.73
C ILE A 362 7.33 13.73 -20.64
N LEU A 363 7.28 14.92 -20.05
CA LEU A 363 6.98 16.21 -20.69
C LEU A 363 5.55 16.34 -21.24
N ILE A 364 4.98 15.30 -21.85
CA ILE A 364 3.59 15.29 -22.31
C ILE A 364 2.96 13.99 -21.83
N SER A 365 1.91 14.09 -21.01
CA SER A 365 1.13 12.91 -20.64
C SER A 365 0.29 12.47 -21.83
N GLN A 366 0.28 11.17 -22.13
CA GLN A 366 -0.44 10.64 -23.28
C GLN A 366 -1.04 9.26 -22.99
N TRP A 367 -2.32 9.10 -23.30
CA TRP A 367 -3.02 7.82 -23.21
C TRP A 367 -4.12 7.73 -24.27
N ILE A 368 -4.72 6.56 -24.40
CA ILE A 368 -5.90 6.36 -25.24
C ILE A 368 -7.09 5.98 -24.36
N GLY A 369 -8.17 6.73 -24.52
CA GLY A 369 -9.35 6.58 -23.70
C GLY A 369 -10.58 7.11 -24.41
N PRO A 370 -11.77 6.91 -23.82
CA PRO A 370 -13.01 7.46 -24.34
C PRO A 370 -12.90 8.98 -24.54
N ASP A 371 -13.41 9.49 -25.65
CA ASP A 371 -13.59 10.93 -25.82
C ASP A 371 -14.62 11.43 -24.80
N ILE A 372 -14.31 12.50 -24.07
CA ILE A 372 -15.25 13.01 -23.08
C ILE A 372 -16.51 13.58 -23.71
N LYS A 373 -16.51 13.98 -25.00
CA LYS A 373 -17.74 14.42 -25.70
C LYS A 373 -18.37 13.34 -26.60
N ASP A 374 -17.72 12.19 -26.75
CA ASP A 374 -18.25 11.01 -27.46
C ASP A 374 -17.70 9.75 -26.78
N SER A 375 -18.38 9.35 -25.72
CA SER A 375 -17.97 8.25 -24.84
C SER A 375 -17.93 6.87 -25.51
N ASN A 376 -18.41 6.76 -26.75
CA ASN A 376 -18.42 5.52 -27.53
C ASN A 376 -17.16 5.36 -28.39
N LYS A 377 -16.32 6.39 -28.52
CA LYS A 377 -15.09 6.35 -29.33
C LYS A 377 -13.84 6.56 -28.49
N HIS A 378 -12.80 5.79 -28.81
CA HIS A 378 -11.47 6.07 -28.29
C HIS A 378 -10.81 7.20 -29.09
N ILE A 379 -10.15 8.11 -28.39
CA ILE A 379 -9.33 9.19 -28.95
C ILE A 379 -7.97 9.21 -28.25
N ILE A 380 -6.96 9.77 -28.90
CA ILE A 380 -5.67 10.08 -28.26
C ILE A 380 -5.89 11.28 -27.34
N HIS A 381 -5.44 11.17 -26.09
CA HIS A 381 -5.45 12.27 -25.13
C HIS A 381 -4.02 12.76 -24.89
N ILE A 382 -3.85 14.08 -24.79
CA ILE A 382 -2.60 14.71 -24.35
C ILE A 382 -2.86 15.73 -23.23
N ASP A 383 -2.00 15.69 -22.23
CA ASP A 383 -2.08 16.57 -21.06
C ASP A 383 -0.69 17.01 -20.57
N GLN A 384 -0.68 17.97 -19.65
CA GLN A 384 0.52 18.42 -18.97
C GLN A 384 1.16 17.29 -18.16
N THR A 385 2.48 17.32 -18.00
CA THR A 385 3.22 16.23 -17.34
C THR A 385 3.06 16.23 -15.81
N THR A 386 3.38 15.09 -15.19
CA THR A 386 3.61 14.99 -13.75
C THR A 386 5.03 15.40 -13.39
N LEU A 387 5.32 15.67 -12.12
CA LEU A 387 6.64 16.13 -11.66
C LEU A 387 7.36 15.10 -10.77
N GLY A 388 8.63 15.39 -10.53
CA GLY A 388 9.55 14.77 -9.60
C GLY A 388 9.14 14.85 -8.13
N LEU A 389 8.44 15.93 -7.77
CA LEU A 389 7.81 16.12 -6.46
C LEU A 389 6.29 16.04 -6.61
N PRO A 390 5.54 15.88 -5.50
CA PRO A 390 4.11 15.55 -5.54
C PRO A 390 3.23 16.50 -6.37
N ASN A 391 3.53 17.81 -6.38
CA ASN A 391 2.86 18.79 -7.22
C ASN A 391 3.80 19.99 -7.51
N ARG A 392 3.30 20.99 -8.26
CA ARG A 392 4.08 22.18 -8.65
C ARG A 392 4.51 23.04 -7.46
N ASP A 393 3.71 23.13 -6.40
CA ASP A 393 3.98 24.02 -5.27
C ASP A 393 5.17 23.55 -4.45
N TYR A 394 5.54 22.28 -4.51
CA TYR A 394 6.81 21.80 -3.95
C TYR A 394 8.04 22.47 -4.55
N PHE A 395 7.95 22.98 -5.79
CA PHE A 395 9.02 23.71 -6.46
C PHE A 395 8.87 25.23 -6.31
N LEU A 396 7.63 25.73 -6.33
CA LEU A 396 7.35 27.17 -6.44
C LEU A 396 7.20 27.89 -5.10
N ASP A 397 6.75 27.19 -4.05
CA ASP A 397 6.60 27.78 -2.72
C ASP A 397 7.92 27.65 -1.92
N PRO A 398 8.56 28.78 -1.54
CA PRO A 398 9.86 28.77 -0.85
C PRO A 398 9.88 27.99 0.48
N SER A 399 8.72 27.85 1.14
CA SER A 399 8.60 27.06 2.38
C SER A 399 8.89 25.56 2.15
N ASN A 400 8.85 25.09 0.90
CA ASN A 400 9.14 23.72 0.50
C ASN A 400 10.60 23.47 0.13
N SER A 401 11.50 24.46 0.31
CA SER A 401 12.93 24.35 -0.06
C SER A 401 13.66 23.14 0.54
N ARG A 402 13.22 22.62 1.69
CA ARG A 402 13.77 21.39 2.26
C ARG A 402 13.52 20.15 1.38
N PHE A 403 12.38 20.10 0.70
CA PHE A 403 12.00 18.97 -0.15
C PHE A 403 12.74 19.00 -1.48
N THR A 404 12.93 20.19 -2.07
CA THR A 404 13.77 20.34 -3.27
C THR A 404 15.23 20.02 -2.98
N LYS A 405 15.75 20.37 -1.80
CA LYS A 405 17.08 19.92 -1.34
C LYS A 405 17.16 18.40 -1.22
N ALA A 406 16.20 17.76 -0.54
CA ALA A 406 16.15 16.30 -0.42
C ALA A 406 16.07 15.62 -1.80
N TYR A 407 15.33 16.21 -2.74
CA TYR A 407 15.22 15.74 -4.11
C TYR A 407 16.53 15.82 -4.89
N LYS A 408 17.25 16.95 -4.80
CA LYS A 408 18.60 17.08 -5.37
C LYS A 408 19.56 16.03 -4.80
N SER A 409 19.54 15.84 -3.48
CA SER A 409 20.36 14.82 -2.82
C SER A 409 20.01 13.40 -3.30
N PHE A 410 18.72 13.13 -3.57
CA PHE A 410 18.27 11.85 -4.09
C PHE A 410 18.83 11.60 -5.51
N ILE A 411 18.69 12.58 -6.42
CA ILE A 411 19.23 12.50 -7.78
C ILE A 411 20.74 12.24 -7.76
N LEU A 412 21.48 13.03 -6.98
CA LEU A 412 22.94 12.89 -6.86
C LEU A 412 23.34 11.51 -6.35
N SER A 413 22.65 11.00 -5.33
CA SER A 413 22.98 9.69 -4.75
C SER A 413 22.80 8.58 -5.79
N VAL A 414 21.73 8.64 -6.60
CA VAL A 414 21.49 7.70 -7.69
C VAL A 414 22.53 7.85 -8.80
N ALA A 415 22.88 9.09 -9.15
CA ALA A 415 23.92 9.40 -10.13
C ALA A 415 25.26 8.76 -9.74
N TYR A 416 25.67 8.87 -8.47
CA TYR A 416 26.89 8.23 -7.98
C TYR A 416 26.83 6.70 -8.04
N LEU A 417 25.71 6.08 -7.70
CA LEU A 417 25.53 4.64 -7.85
C LEU A 417 25.64 4.18 -9.31
N LEU A 418 25.31 5.06 -10.26
CA LEU A 418 25.45 4.82 -11.69
C LEU A 418 26.81 5.22 -12.27
N GLY A 419 27.73 5.76 -11.47
CA GLY A 419 29.11 6.07 -11.88
C GLY A 419 29.38 7.53 -12.25
N ALA A 420 28.51 8.47 -11.86
CA ALA A 420 28.73 9.90 -12.09
C ALA A 420 29.98 10.43 -11.35
N GLN A 421 30.71 11.35 -11.99
CA GLN A 421 31.87 12.03 -11.38
C GLN A 421 31.42 13.20 -10.49
N THR A 422 32.00 13.32 -9.30
CA THR A 422 31.56 14.24 -8.23
C THR A 422 31.59 15.72 -8.61
N SER A 423 32.55 16.17 -9.42
CA SER A 423 32.72 17.59 -9.77
C SER A 423 31.67 18.12 -10.75
N VAL A 424 31.18 17.28 -11.67
CA VAL A 424 30.21 17.68 -12.71
C VAL A 424 28.77 17.38 -12.29
N ALA A 425 28.55 16.30 -11.53
CA ALA A 425 27.22 15.84 -11.16
C ALA A 425 26.41 16.89 -10.39
N LEU A 426 27.05 17.70 -9.53
CA LEU A 426 26.34 18.73 -8.76
C LEU A 426 25.72 19.81 -9.65
N GLN A 427 26.46 20.27 -10.66
CA GLN A 427 25.97 21.30 -11.57
C GLN A 427 24.83 20.75 -12.43
N ASP A 428 25.01 19.58 -13.04
CA ASP A 428 23.97 18.93 -13.85
C ASP A 428 22.68 18.68 -13.06
N VAL A 429 22.77 18.28 -11.78
CA VAL A 429 21.58 18.11 -10.94
C VAL A 429 20.92 19.44 -10.60
N ASN A 430 21.70 20.50 -10.38
CA ASN A 430 21.14 21.83 -10.18
C ASN A 430 20.39 22.30 -11.43
N ASP A 431 20.98 22.16 -12.60
CA ASP A 431 20.38 22.56 -13.88
C ASP A 431 19.12 21.73 -14.20
N LEU A 432 19.15 20.42 -13.91
CA LEU A 432 17.99 19.53 -14.05
C LEU A 432 16.82 19.99 -13.16
N VAL A 433 17.08 20.24 -11.87
CA VAL A 433 16.02 20.66 -10.94
C VAL A 433 15.55 22.09 -11.23
N GLU A 434 16.43 22.97 -11.72
CA GLU A 434 16.02 24.28 -12.21
C GLU A 434 15.11 24.17 -13.44
N PHE A 435 15.44 23.31 -14.40
CA PHE A 435 14.59 23.00 -15.54
C PHE A 435 13.21 22.48 -15.09
N GLU A 436 13.17 21.54 -14.14
CA GLU A 436 11.90 21.04 -13.60
C GLU A 436 11.12 22.11 -12.82
N THR A 437 11.81 23.06 -12.18
CA THR A 437 11.18 24.22 -11.53
C THR A 437 10.54 25.16 -12.56
N LYS A 438 11.23 25.44 -13.68
CA LYS A 438 10.66 26.18 -14.82
C LYS A 438 9.48 25.43 -15.43
N LEU A 439 9.56 24.11 -15.53
CA LEU A 439 8.48 23.26 -15.98
C LEU A 439 7.26 23.35 -15.04
N ALA A 440 7.47 23.29 -13.72
CA ALA A 440 6.42 23.44 -12.71
C ALA A 440 5.71 24.80 -12.81
N SER A 441 6.44 25.87 -13.16
CA SER A 441 5.89 27.22 -13.31
C SER A 441 4.90 27.33 -14.47
N ILE A 442 5.09 26.55 -15.55
CA ILE A 442 4.22 26.56 -16.75
C ILE A 442 3.06 25.56 -16.69
N LEU A 443 3.03 24.68 -15.68
CA LEU A 443 1.86 23.83 -15.42
C LEU A 443 0.67 24.67 -14.98
N SER A 444 -0.52 24.32 -15.47
CA SER A 444 -1.74 24.93 -14.97
C SER A 444 -2.01 24.42 -13.55
N PRO A 445 -2.37 25.30 -12.61
CA PRO A 445 -2.68 24.93 -11.23
C PRO A 445 -3.97 24.10 -11.19
N TRP A 446 -4.18 23.36 -10.09
CA TRP A 446 -5.26 22.36 -10.01
C TRP A 446 -6.65 22.98 -10.09
N GLU A 447 -6.81 24.19 -9.56
CA GLU A 447 -8.04 24.96 -9.50
C GLU A 447 -8.55 25.28 -10.91
N GLU A 448 -7.65 25.74 -11.80
CA GLU A 448 -7.96 26.00 -13.22
C GLU A 448 -8.34 24.73 -13.99
N ARG A 449 -7.93 23.55 -13.50
CA ARG A 449 -8.15 22.26 -14.18
C ARG A 449 -9.44 21.55 -13.77
N ARG A 450 -10.25 22.14 -12.88
CA ARG A 450 -11.56 21.59 -12.50
C ARG A 450 -12.61 21.80 -13.59
N ASN A 451 -12.53 22.89 -14.36
CA ASN A 451 -13.45 23.14 -15.46
C ASN A 451 -13.02 22.40 -16.74
N LEU A 452 -13.52 21.17 -16.89
CA LEU A 452 -13.22 20.32 -18.05
C LEU A 452 -13.68 20.94 -19.38
N THR A 453 -14.75 21.73 -19.36
CA THR A 453 -15.28 22.40 -20.57
C THR A 453 -14.29 23.40 -21.14
N ASP A 454 -13.61 24.16 -20.26
CA ASP A 454 -12.67 25.21 -20.67
C ASP A 454 -11.34 24.64 -21.15
N ILE A 455 -10.85 23.58 -20.50
CA ILE A 455 -9.54 23.02 -20.81
C ILE A 455 -9.58 22.01 -21.96
N TYR A 456 -10.72 21.38 -22.25
CA TYR A 456 -10.85 20.41 -23.33
C TYR A 456 -10.84 21.09 -24.70
N GLN A 457 -9.82 20.79 -25.50
CA GLN A 457 -9.73 21.20 -26.89
C GLN A 457 -9.54 19.97 -27.78
N ARG A 458 -10.23 19.93 -28.92
CA ARG A 458 -10.07 18.86 -29.92
C ARG A 458 -9.32 19.42 -31.13
N PHE A 459 -8.24 18.74 -31.52
CA PHE A 459 -7.48 19.04 -32.72
C PHE A 459 -7.48 17.85 -33.66
N THR A 460 -7.39 18.07 -34.97
CA THR A 460 -6.82 17.05 -35.86
C THR A 460 -5.30 17.06 -35.69
N ILE A 461 -4.62 15.97 -36.04
CA ILE A 461 -3.14 15.94 -36.02
C ILE A 461 -2.56 16.98 -36.96
N GLU A 462 -3.15 17.15 -38.14
CA GLU A 462 -2.79 18.24 -39.07
C GLU A 462 -2.87 19.62 -38.41
N THR A 463 -3.98 19.92 -37.71
CA THR A 463 -4.13 21.19 -36.99
C THR A 463 -3.09 21.33 -35.87
N LEU A 464 -2.78 20.24 -35.18
CA LEU A 464 -1.79 20.21 -34.11
C LEU A 464 -0.38 20.52 -34.64
N MET A 465 -0.04 19.98 -35.82
CA MET A 465 1.21 20.26 -36.53
C MET A 465 1.32 21.71 -36.97
N VAL A 466 0.24 22.30 -37.48
CA VAL A 466 0.22 23.73 -37.86
C VAL A 466 0.37 24.62 -36.63
N ARG A 467 -0.30 24.27 -35.52
CA ARG A 467 -0.33 25.10 -34.31
C ARG A 467 0.93 24.99 -33.45
N TYR A 468 1.58 23.83 -33.47
CA TYR A 468 2.78 23.52 -32.69
C TYR A 468 3.83 22.84 -33.59
N PRO A 469 4.38 23.55 -34.59
CA PRO A 469 5.24 22.98 -35.63
C PRO A 469 6.59 22.49 -35.11
N ASP A 470 7.05 23.00 -33.96
CA ASP A 470 8.33 22.64 -33.36
C ASP A 470 8.36 21.22 -32.76
N PHE A 471 7.26 20.47 -32.86
CA PHE A 471 7.15 19.09 -32.41
C PHE A 471 6.64 18.20 -33.55
N ALA A 472 7.35 17.11 -33.81
CA ALA A 472 7.04 16.20 -34.91
C ALA A 472 5.86 15.25 -34.55
N TRP A 473 4.65 15.81 -34.40
CA TRP A 473 3.47 15.08 -33.91
C TRP A 473 3.14 13.82 -34.70
N SER A 474 3.15 13.89 -36.03
CA SER A 474 2.90 12.73 -36.89
C SER A 474 3.88 11.60 -36.59
N ASN A 475 5.19 11.90 -36.56
CA ASN A 475 6.23 10.92 -36.29
C ASN A 475 6.07 10.33 -34.88
N TYR A 476 5.84 11.19 -33.88
CA TYR A 476 5.62 10.76 -32.50
C TYR A 476 4.44 9.78 -32.39
N PHE A 477 3.28 10.12 -32.97
CA PHE A 477 2.10 9.26 -32.90
C PHE A 477 2.27 7.97 -33.70
N THR A 478 2.88 8.02 -34.89
CA THR A 478 3.18 6.83 -35.68
C THR A 478 4.03 5.84 -34.88
N THR A 479 5.12 6.31 -34.24
CA THR A 479 6.00 5.44 -33.44
C THR A 479 5.32 4.85 -32.21
N ILE A 480 4.58 5.64 -31.43
CA ILE A 480 3.98 5.10 -30.19
C ILE A 480 2.81 4.14 -30.49
N LEU A 481 2.12 4.34 -31.61
CA LEU A 481 1.03 3.47 -32.04
C LEU A 481 1.49 2.24 -32.81
N GLY A 482 2.69 2.26 -33.40
CA GLY A 482 3.22 1.16 -34.22
C GLY A 482 2.52 1.02 -35.57
N LYS A 483 1.90 2.08 -36.07
CA LYS A 483 1.21 2.14 -37.37
C LYS A 483 1.12 3.58 -37.86
N GLU A 484 1.07 3.76 -39.18
CA GLU A 484 0.80 5.08 -39.78
C GLU A 484 -0.52 5.65 -39.26
N ILE A 485 -0.50 6.95 -38.97
CA ILE A 485 -1.66 7.67 -38.46
C ILE A 485 -2.28 8.55 -39.55
N ASP A 486 -3.59 8.45 -39.71
CA ASP A 486 -4.33 9.41 -40.54
C ASP A 486 -4.24 10.80 -39.88
N LEU A 487 -3.73 11.79 -40.60
CA LEU A 487 -3.58 13.17 -40.13
C LEU A 487 -4.92 13.83 -39.77
N LYS A 488 -6.03 13.29 -40.27
CA LYS A 488 -7.40 13.70 -39.90
C LYS A 488 -7.86 13.11 -38.57
N SER A 489 -7.12 12.14 -38.01
CA SER A 489 -7.39 11.61 -36.67
C SER A 489 -7.38 12.73 -35.64
N THR A 490 -8.25 12.61 -34.65
CA THR A 490 -8.43 13.64 -33.63
C THR A 490 -7.64 13.34 -32.36
N VAL A 491 -7.25 14.41 -31.67
CA VAL A 491 -6.53 14.40 -30.39
C VAL A 491 -7.27 15.31 -29.42
N ALA A 492 -7.61 14.79 -28.25
CA ALA A 492 -8.10 15.57 -27.12
C ALA A 492 -6.91 16.17 -26.35
N CYS A 493 -6.87 17.49 -26.24
CA CYS A 493 -5.80 18.24 -25.59
C CYS A 493 -6.36 19.03 -24.39
N TYR A 494 -5.81 18.76 -23.20
CA TYR A 494 -6.18 19.44 -21.94
C TYR A 494 -5.15 20.49 -21.50
N CYS A 495 -4.17 20.78 -22.37
CA CYS A 495 -2.94 21.47 -21.99
C CYS A 495 -2.39 22.40 -23.10
N ALA A 496 -3.24 22.95 -23.98
CA ALA A 496 -2.82 23.75 -25.13
C ALA A 496 -1.86 24.92 -24.78
N ARG A 497 -2.12 25.65 -23.68
CA ARG A 497 -1.21 26.69 -23.17
C ARG A 497 0.15 26.13 -22.78
N TYR A 498 0.14 25.01 -22.07
CA TYR A 498 1.33 24.32 -21.59
C TYR A 498 2.20 23.83 -22.74
N ILE A 499 1.64 23.22 -23.79
CA ILE A 499 2.41 22.74 -24.95
C ILE A 499 3.24 23.87 -25.56
N ARG A 500 2.64 25.04 -25.79
CA ARG A 500 3.35 26.20 -26.34
C ARG A 500 4.51 26.65 -25.46
N GLN A 501 4.27 26.75 -24.15
CA GLN A 501 5.28 27.19 -23.19
C GLN A 501 6.38 26.14 -23.02
N LEU A 502 6.02 24.86 -23.08
CA LEU A 502 6.95 23.73 -23.05
C LEU A 502 7.89 23.77 -24.25
N LEU A 503 7.37 23.91 -25.48
CA LEU A 503 8.22 23.95 -26.68
C LEU A 503 9.19 25.12 -26.66
N ASN A 504 8.74 26.31 -26.22
CA ASN A 504 9.62 27.46 -26.01
C ASN A 504 10.63 27.25 -24.87
N LEU A 505 10.29 26.51 -23.81
CA LEU A 505 11.22 26.16 -22.75
C LEU A 505 12.29 25.18 -23.26
N LEU A 506 11.89 24.16 -24.02
CA LEU A 506 12.79 23.17 -24.60
C LEU A 506 13.76 23.80 -25.60
N SER A 507 13.29 24.71 -26.48
CA SER A 507 14.16 25.36 -27.47
C SER A 507 15.26 26.24 -26.86
N LYS A 508 15.06 26.70 -25.62
CA LYS A 508 16.02 27.51 -24.86
C LYS A 508 16.88 26.69 -23.89
N THR A 509 16.64 25.39 -23.77
CA THR A 509 17.31 24.52 -22.81
C THR A 509 18.39 23.70 -23.49
N ASN A 510 19.56 23.60 -22.85
CA ASN A 510 20.65 22.78 -23.35
C ASN A 510 20.20 21.30 -23.50
N PRO A 511 20.44 20.63 -24.64
CA PRO A 511 20.13 19.21 -24.86
C PRO A 511 20.57 18.28 -23.72
N ARG A 512 21.73 18.55 -23.10
CA ARG A 512 22.23 17.79 -21.96
C ARG A 512 21.27 17.81 -20.78
N VAL A 513 20.69 18.98 -20.47
CA VAL A 513 19.74 19.16 -19.36
C VAL A 513 18.44 18.44 -19.66
N ILE A 514 17.96 18.51 -20.92
CA ILE A 514 16.74 17.82 -21.36
C ILE A 514 16.93 16.30 -21.23
N GLN A 515 18.01 15.74 -21.79
CA GLN A 515 18.30 14.31 -21.70
C GLN A 515 18.48 13.84 -20.25
N ASN A 516 19.17 14.64 -19.41
CA ASN A 516 19.32 14.37 -18.00
C ASN A 516 17.96 14.30 -17.28
N TYR A 517 17.05 15.23 -17.57
CA TYR A 517 15.70 15.25 -17.01
C TYR A 517 14.88 14.04 -17.47
N LEU A 518 14.83 13.74 -18.77
CA LEU A 518 14.07 12.62 -19.33
C LEU A 518 14.49 11.29 -18.69
N LEU A 519 15.79 11.02 -18.68
CA LEU A 519 16.29 9.76 -18.14
C LEU A 519 16.23 9.72 -16.62
N TRP A 520 16.41 10.83 -15.91
CA TRP A 520 16.16 10.85 -14.47
C TRP A 520 14.71 10.47 -14.13
N ARG A 521 13.73 11.06 -14.84
CA ARG A 521 12.31 10.75 -14.63
C ARG A 521 12.01 9.27 -14.91
N PHE A 522 12.66 8.68 -15.91
CA PHE A 522 12.58 7.25 -16.17
C PHE A 522 13.25 6.40 -15.08
N ILE A 523 14.50 6.73 -14.70
CA ILE A 523 15.29 6.05 -13.67
C ILE A 523 14.52 6.03 -12.35
N ARG A 524 13.92 7.17 -11.95
CA ARG A 524 13.12 7.29 -10.73
C ARG A 524 12.06 6.19 -10.62
N HIS A 525 11.39 5.83 -11.71
CA HIS A 525 10.36 4.78 -11.74
C HIS A 525 10.93 3.35 -11.87
N ARG A 526 12.25 3.16 -11.80
CA ARG A 526 12.95 1.87 -11.93
C ARG A 526 13.88 1.54 -10.76
N ILE A 527 14.20 2.52 -9.92
CA ILE A 527 15.09 2.37 -8.75
C ILE A 527 14.64 1.24 -7.82
N ASN A 528 13.32 1.09 -7.62
CA ASN A 528 12.74 0.05 -6.76
C ASN A 528 12.90 -1.39 -7.32
N HIS A 529 13.31 -1.53 -8.58
CA HIS A 529 13.55 -2.82 -9.25
C HIS A 529 15.00 -3.29 -9.20
N LEU A 530 15.90 -2.50 -8.60
CA LEU A 530 17.34 -2.78 -8.51
C LEU A 530 17.76 -3.32 -7.12
N ASP A 531 19.09 -3.38 -6.92
CA ASP A 531 19.72 -3.82 -5.68
C ASP A 531 19.45 -2.88 -4.48
N HIS A 532 19.78 -3.36 -3.29
CA HIS A 532 19.48 -2.67 -2.02
C HIS A 532 20.01 -1.22 -1.95
N ARG A 533 21.14 -0.88 -2.58
CA ARG A 533 21.73 0.49 -2.52
C ARG A 533 20.79 1.54 -3.11
N PHE A 534 20.11 1.20 -4.20
CA PHE A 534 19.13 2.05 -4.88
C PHE A 534 17.89 2.26 -4.00
N LYS A 535 17.39 1.19 -3.39
CA LYS A 535 16.23 1.25 -2.49
C LYS A 535 16.53 2.08 -1.25
N GLU A 536 17.71 1.92 -0.64
CA GLU A 536 18.12 2.72 0.53
C GLU A 536 18.17 4.21 0.20
N THR A 537 18.63 4.55 -1.00
CA THR A 537 18.67 5.91 -1.50
C THR A 537 17.26 6.51 -1.65
N GLU A 538 16.33 5.73 -2.21
CA GLU A 538 14.91 6.10 -2.30
C GLU A 538 14.25 6.24 -0.92
N GLN A 539 14.58 5.35 0.01
CA GLN A 539 14.04 5.37 1.36
C GLN A 539 14.40 6.64 2.12
N LYS A 540 15.65 7.13 1.99
CA LYS A 540 16.07 8.41 2.59
C LYS A 540 15.24 9.57 2.06
N PHE A 541 14.92 9.55 0.78
CA PHE A 541 14.04 10.56 0.16
C PHE A 541 12.61 10.47 0.69
N PHE A 542 12.02 9.26 0.76
CA PHE A 542 10.68 9.07 1.33
C PHE A 542 10.59 9.38 2.83
N GLN A 543 11.66 9.18 3.59
CA GLN A 543 11.72 9.60 4.98
C GLN A 543 11.62 11.13 5.09
N ALA A 544 12.39 11.87 4.27
CA ALA A 544 12.34 13.33 4.25
C ALA A 544 10.98 13.87 3.76
N LEU A 545 10.35 13.22 2.78
CA LEU A 545 9.11 13.68 2.17
C LEU A 545 7.86 13.31 2.98
N LEU A 546 7.77 12.05 3.44
CA LEU A 546 6.55 11.46 4.01
C LEU A 546 6.72 10.95 5.45
N GLY A 547 7.92 11.04 6.02
CA GLY A 547 8.21 10.56 7.38
C GLY A 547 8.31 9.04 7.50
N ARG A 548 8.38 8.30 6.39
CA ARG A 548 8.51 6.84 6.41
C ARG A 548 9.89 6.45 6.97
N GLU A 549 9.94 5.71 8.07
CA GLU A 549 11.19 5.38 8.77
C GLU A 549 11.93 4.20 8.13
N GLN A 550 11.21 3.21 7.61
CA GLN A 550 11.79 2.00 7.01
C GLN A 550 11.14 1.66 5.65
N GLN A 551 11.76 0.74 4.91
CA GLN A 551 11.15 0.20 3.70
C GLN A 551 10.16 -0.92 4.06
N PRO A 552 9.10 -1.12 3.26
CA PRO A 552 8.24 -2.28 3.42
C PRO A 552 9.04 -3.58 3.22
N PRO A 553 8.67 -4.67 3.91
CA PRO A 553 9.24 -5.99 3.68
C PRO A 553 9.22 -6.38 2.19
N ARG A 554 10.26 -7.10 1.74
CA ARG A 554 10.42 -7.46 0.31
C ARG A 554 9.21 -8.22 -0.23
N TRP A 555 8.65 -9.15 0.55
CA TRP A 555 7.46 -9.92 0.13
C TRP A 555 6.28 -9.00 -0.18
N GLN A 556 6.11 -7.95 0.62
CA GLN A 556 5.00 -7.03 0.48
C GLN A 556 5.16 -6.14 -0.75
N PHE A 557 6.38 -5.64 -0.96
CA PHE A 557 6.74 -4.98 -2.21
C PHE A 557 6.48 -5.89 -3.41
N CYS A 558 6.89 -7.16 -3.34
CA CYS A 558 6.71 -8.10 -4.45
C CYS A 558 5.24 -8.44 -4.70
N VAL A 559 4.42 -8.67 -3.67
CA VAL A 559 2.97 -8.85 -3.80
C VAL A 559 2.35 -7.63 -4.47
N SER A 560 2.69 -6.42 -4.01
CA SER A 560 2.20 -5.17 -4.57
C SER A 560 2.58 -5.03 -6.05
N GLN A 561 3.84 -5.26 -6.43
CA GLN A 561 4.28 -5.20 -7.83
C GLN A 561 3.61 -6.25 -8.71
N THR A 562 3.47 -7.49 -8.24
CA THR A 562 2.79 -8.55 -8.99
C THR A 562 1.32 -8.21 -9.22
N ASN A 563 0.60 -7.74 -8.19
CA ASN A 563 -0.80 -7.37 -8.32
C ASN A 563 -1.01 -6.10 -9.17
N MET A 564 -0.05 -5.17 -9.16
CA MET A 564 -0.09 -3.97 -9.99
C MET A 564 0.04 -4.29 -11.48
N HIS A 565 0.90 -5.23 -11.85
CA HIS A 565 1.20 -5.54 -13.26
C HIS A 565 0.43 -6.72 -13.82
N LEU A 566 0.15 -7.73 -12.99
CA LEU A 566 -0.53 -8.98 -13.35
C LEU A 566 -1.81 -9.15 -12.53
N GLY A 567 -2.48 -8.04 -12.21
CA GLY A 567 -3.62 -8.00 -11.29
C GLY A 567 -4.84 -8.81 -11.72
N MET A 568 -5.04 -9.04 -13.02
CA MET A 568 -6.12 -9.94 -13.49
C MET A 568 -5.77 -11.40 -13.17
N ALA A 569 -4.51 -11.81 -13.34
CA ALA A 569 -4.06 -13.16 -12.98
C ALA A 569 -4.05 -13.38 -11.46
N VAL A 570 -3.55 -12.41 -10.69
CA VAL A 570 -3.59 -12.44 -9.22
C VAL A 570 -5.05 -12.41 -8.72
N GLY A 571 -5.91 -11.61 -9.36
CA GLY A 571 -7.33 -11.53 -9.07
C GLY A 571 -8.05 -12.85 -9.33
N ALA A 572 -7.77 -13.53 -10.45
CA ALA A 572 -8.32 -14.86 -10.74
C ALA A 572 -7.93 -15.87 -9.67
N LEU A 573 -6.66 -15.86 -9.24
CA LEU A 573 -6.17 -16.71 -8.16
C LEU A 573 -6.87 -16.41 -6.82
N PHE A 574 -7.03 -15.13 -6.49
CA PHE A 574 -7.70 -14.67 -5.28
C PHE A 574 -9.19 -15.04 -5.24
N VAL A 575 -9.93 -14.72 -6.31
CA VAL A 575 -11.36 -14.97 -6.43
C VAL A 575 -11.67 -16.46 -6.33
N LYS A 576 -10.89 -17.30 -7.03
CA LYS A 576 -11.08 -18.77 -7.02
C LYS A 576 -10.98 -19.39 -5.62
N HIS A 577 -10.18 -18.80 -4.72
CA HIS A 577 -9.95 -19.35 -3.38
C HIS A 577 -10.80 -18.71 -2.28
N TYR A 578 -11.15 -17.43 -2.42
CA TYR A 578 -11.66 -16.64 -1.29
C TYR A 578 -12.95 -15.87 -1.56
N PHE A 579 -13.40 -15.77 -2.81
CA PHE A 579 -14.58 -14.99 -3.11
C PHE A 579 -15.84 -15.86 -3.13
N ASP A 580 -16.81 -15.51 -2.29
CA ASP A 580 -18.09 -16.19 -2.14
C ASP A 580 -19.13 -15.53 -3.07
N GLU A 581 -19.73 -16.28 -3.98
CA GLU A 581 -20.73 -15.76 -4.93
C GLU A 581 -21.94 -15.16 -4.20
N THR A 582 -22.27 -15.63 -2.98
CA THR A 582 -23.33 -15.01 -2.16
C THR A 582 -23.02 -13.57 -1.78
N SER A 583 -21.74 -13.23 -1.57
CA SER A 583 -21.31 -11.86 -1.25
C SER A 583 -21.57 -10.91 -2.42
N LYS A 584 -21.41 -11.40 -3.66
CA LYS A 584 -21.73 -10.64 -4.87
C LYS A 584 -23.22 -10.40 -5.02
N VAL A 585 -24.03 -11.44 -4.83
CA VAL A 585 -25.51 -11.33 -4.90
C VAL A 585 -26.01 -10.34 -3.85
N ASP A 586 -25.53 -10.44 -2.62
CA ASP A 586 -25.95 -9.55 -1.53
C ASP A 586 -25.52 -8.09 -1.77
N THR A 587 -24.30 -7.89 -2.28
CA THR A 587 -23.81 -6.54 -2.61
C THR A 587 -24.58 -5.93 -3.80
N ILE A 588 -25.01 -6.74 -4.77
CA ILE A 588 -25.90 -6.30 -5.86
C ILE A 588 -27.22 -5.79 -5.27
N ALA A 589 -27.84 -6.55 -4.36
CA ALA A 589 -29.10 -6.14 -3.73
C ALA A 589 -28.95 -4.83 -2.93
N ILE A 590 -27.89 -4.71 -2.10
CA ILE A 590 -27.59 -3.46 -1.38
C ILE A 590 -27.42 -2.29 -2.36
N THR A 591 -26.75 -2.52 -3.49
CA THR A 591 -26.57 -1.48 -4.52
C THR A 591 -27.90 -1.02 -5.09
N GLU A 592 -28.81 -1.95 -5.40
CA GLU A 592 -30.14 -1.65 -5.92
C GLU A 592 -30.99 -0.86 -4.91
N GLU A 593 -30.94 -1.23 -3.64
CA GLU A 593 -31.63 -0.51 -2.56
C GLU A 593 -31.13 0.93 -2.40
N ILE A 594 -29.82 1.14 -2.53
CA ILE A 594 -29.21 2.49 -2.46
C ILE A 594 -29.56 3.32 -3.70
N MET A 595 -29.51 2.74 -4.90
CA MET A 595 -29.93 3.43 -6.13
C MET A 595 -31.40 3.85 -6.06
N HIS A 596 -32.26 2.99 -5.52
CA HIS A 596 -33.67 3.31 -5.27
C HIS A 596 -33.84 4.43 -4.23
N SER A 597 -33.09 4.38 -3.13
CA SER A 597 -33.06 5.44 -2.11
C SER A 597 -32.62 6.79 -2.67
N PHE A 598 -31.59 6.80 -3.53
CA PHE A 598 -31.11 8.02 -4.18
C PHE A 598 -32.15 8.57 -5.17
N THR A 599 -32.74 7.71 -6.00
CA THR A 599 -33.84 8.09 -6.92
C THR A 599 -35.02 8.72 -6.18
N SER A 600 -35.42 8.12 -5.06
CA SER A 600 -36.50 8.65 -4.21
C SER A 600 -36.13 10.01 -3.61
N THR A 601 -34.89 10.16 -3.17
CA THR A 601 -34.38 11.42 -2.59
C THR A 601 -34.32 12.53 -3.63
N LEU A 602 -33.95 12.25 -4.88
CA LEU A 602 -33.96 13.24 -5.96
C LEU A 602 -35.33 13.87 -6.17
N ARG A 603 -36.42 13.09 -6.07
CA ARG A 603 -37.79 13.59 -6.23
C ARG A 603 -38.16 14.63 -5.17
N GLU A 604 -37.69 14.41 -3.94
CA GLU A 604 -37.91 15.27 -2.77
C GLU A 604 -37.08 16.58 -2.82
N LYS A 605 -36.04 16.68 -3.68
CA LYS A 605 -35.19 17.88 -3.76
C LYS A 605 -35.89 19.02 -4.48
N HIS A 606 -36.49 19.93 -3.73
CA HIS A 606 -37.17 21.13 -4.26
C HIS A 606 -36.27 22.15 -4.94
N TRP A 607 -34.94 22.05 -4.74
CA TRP A 607 -33.98 22.95 -5.39
C TRP A 607 -33.69 22.56 -6.85
N LEU A 608 -34.10 21.37 -7.28
CA LEU A 608 -34.02 20.92 -8.67
C LEU A 608 -35.39 21.07 -9.35
N ASP A 609 -35.38 21.55 -10.60
CA ASP A 609 -36.53 21.50 -11.49
C ASP A 609 -36.82 20.07 -11.97
N ASP A 610 -38.05 19.82 -12.43
CA ASP A 610 -38.52 18.49 -12.83
C ASP A 610 -37.76 17.94 -14.05
N GLU A 611 -37.32 18.80 -14.96
CA GLU A 611 -36.52 18.41 -16.13
C GLU A 611 -35.18 17.82 -15.68
N THR A 612 -34.44 18.54 -14.84
CA THR A 612 -33.15 18.11 -14.29
C THR A 612 -33.30 16.83 -13.45
N LYS A 613 -34.38 16.70 -12.68
CA LYS A 613 -34.70 15.45 -11.95
C LYS A 613 -34.88 14.27 -12.88
N ASN A 614 -35.67 14.42 -13.95
CA ASN A 614 -35.93 13.34 -14.91
C ASN A 614 -34.62 12.87 -15.59
N PHE A 615 -33.75 13.80 -15.98
CA PHE A 615 -32.43 13.44 -16.52
C PHE A 615 -31.52 12.76 -15.48
N ALA A 616 -31.55 13.21 -14.22
CA ALA A 616 -30.80 12.57 -13.14
C ALA A 616 -31.28 11.14 -12.88
N GLU A 617 -32.59 10.89 -12.87
CA GLU A 617 -33.17 9.53 -12.77
C GLU A 617 -32.72 8.65 -13.96
N MET A 618 -32.74 9.20 -15.17
CA MET A 618 -32.27 8.49 -16.36
C MET A 618 -30.77 8.15 -16.28
N LYS A 619 -29.96 9.03 -15.69
CA LYS A 619 -28.53 8.78 -15.45
C LYS A 619 -28.29 7.66 -14.43
N ILE A 620 -29.05 7.62 -13.33
CA ILE A 620 -28.99 6.51 -12.37
C ILE A 620 -29.39 5.20 -13.04
N LYS A 621 -30.51 5.21 -13.78
CA LYS A 621 -31.04 4.01 -14.45
C LYS A 621 -30.05 3.39 -15.44
N ASN A 622 -29.29 4.22 -16.16
CA ASN A 622 -28.28 3.77 -17.13
C ASN A 622 -26.89 3.52 -16.50
N MET A 623 -26.76 3.63 -15.17
CA MET A 623 -25.49 3.44 -14.50
C MET A 623 -25.04 1.98 -14.57
N ASN A 624 -23.85 1.75 -15.11
CA ASN A 624 -23.24 0.43 -15.19
C ASN A 624 -22.68 0.01 -13.83
N ARG A 625 -22.91 -1.26 -13.45
CA ARG A 625 -22.52 -1.80 -12.14
C ARG A 625 -21.50 -2.92 -12.32
N LYS A 626 -20.36 -2.83 -11.63
CA LYS A 626 -19.28 -3.82 -11.67
C LYS A 626 -18.90 -4.22 -10.24
N ILE A 627 -19.32 -5.41 -9.82
CA ILE A 627 -19.17 -5.91 -8.44
C ILE A 627 -18.34 -7.20 -8.45
N GLY A 628 -17.32 -7.26 -7.61
CA GLY A 628 -16.41 -8.40 -7.46
C GLY A 628 -15.32 -8.43 -8.53
N PHE A 629 -15.61 -9.05 -9.68
CA PHE A 629 -14.61 -9.37 -10.70
C PHE A 629 -15.22 -9.54 -12.11
N PRO A 630 -14.43 -9.38 -13.20
CA PRO A 630 -14.87 -9.68 -14.56
C PRO A 630 -15.03 -11.18 -14.82
N ASN A 631 -16.10 -11.58 -15.53
CA ASN A 631 -16.41 -12.98 -15.82
C ASN A 631 -15.28 -13.73 -16.54
N PHE A 632 -14.52 -13.06 -17.43
CA PHE A 632 -13.45 -13.73 -18.20
C PHE A 632 -12.31 -14.24 -17.32
N LEU A 633 -12.16 -13.76 -16.07
CA LEU A 633 -11.11 -14.24 -15.16
C LEU A 633 -11.27 -15.70 -14.76
N LEU A 634 -12.48 -16.25 -14.83
CA LEU A 634 -12.74 -17.66 -14.55
C LEU A 634 -12.52 -18.55 -15.79
N ASN A 635 -12.29 -17.95 -16.96
CA ASN A 635 -11.95 -18.66 -18.19
C ASN A 635 -10.43 -18.63 -18.41
N GLN A 636 -9.79 -19.77 -18.22
CA GLN A 636 -8.33 -19.90 -18.32
C GLN A 636 -7.80 -19.53 -19.70
N THR A 637 -8.49 -19.92 -20.78
CA THR A 637 -8.09 -19.58 -22.16
C THR A 637 -8.10 -18.07 -22.38
N SER A 638 -9.17 -17.39 -21.99
CA SER A 638 -9.28 -15.92 -22.12
C SER A 638 -8.23 -15.19 -21.30
N LEU A 639 -7.96 -15.67 -20.08
CA LEU A 639 -6.94 -15.07 -19.20
C LEU A 639 -5.51 -15.28 -19.74
N ASN A 640 -5.20 -16.46 -20.29
CA ASN A 640 -3.91 -16.74 -20.91
C ASN A 640 -3.71 -15.90 -22.17
N LEU A 641 -4.74 -15.77 -23.01
CA LEU A 641 -4.72 -14.89 -24.19
C LEU A 641 -4.51 -13.43 -23.79
N PHE A 642 -5.11 -12.97 -22.68
CA PHE A 642 -4.93 -11.61 -22.19
C PHE A 642 -3.46 -11.30 -21.87
N TYR A 643 -2.67 -12.28 -21.43
CA TYR A 643 -1.25 -12.11 -21.09
C TYR A 643 -0.30 -12.81 -22.06
N ASN A 644 -0.73 -13.14 -23.28
CA ASN A 644 0.07 -13.96 -24.20
C ASN A 644 1.38 -13.29 -24.64
N ASP A 645 1.46 -11.96 -24.64
CA ASP A 645 2.66 -11.19 -25.00
C ASP A 645 3.51 -10.77 -23.79
N VAL A 646 3.21 -11.33 -22.62
CA VAL A 646 4.03 -11.19 -21.41
C VAL A 646 4.86 -12.44 -21.22
N LYS A 647 6.19 -12.27 -21.20
CA LYS A 647 7.13 -13.34 -20.86
C LYS A 647 7.72 -13.09 -19.48
N ILE A 648 7.76 -14.12 -18.63
CA ILE A 648 8.30 -13.98 -17.27
C ILE A 648 9.35 -15.05 -17.00
N GLU A 649 10.56 -14.61 -16.64
CA GLU A 649 11.68 -15.48 -16.28
C GLU A 649 12.11 -15.28 -14.83
N GLU A 650 12.17 -16.35 -14.03
CA GLU A 650 12.40 -16.24 -12.58
C GLU A 650 13.75 -15.57 -12.20
N GLN A 651 14.73 -15.55 -13.11
CA GLN A 651 16.05 -14.97 -12.87
C GLN A 651 16.14 -13.47 -13.19
N PHE A 652 15.14 -12.90 -13.87
CA PHE A 652 15.25 -11.59 -14.55
C PHE A 652 14.18 -10.59 -14.11
N PHE A 653 14.13 -10.24 -12.82
CA PHE A 653 13.10 -9.33 -12.30
C PHE A 653 13.01 -7.98 -13.02
N PHE A 654 14.15 -7.34 -13.32
CA PHE A 654 14.17 -6.04 -14.00
C PHE A 654 13.57 -6.13 -15.41
N GLU A 655 13.94 -7.14 -16.20
CA GLU A 655 13.38 -7.38 -17.54
C GLU A 655 11.91 -7.80 -17.49
N ASN A 656 11.51 -8.59 -16.49
CA ASN A 656 10.10 -8.94 -16.28
C ASN A 656 9.24 -7.68 -16.09
N VAL A 657 9.75 -6.67 -15.36
CA VAL A 657 9.09 -5.36 -15.22
C VAL A 657 8.98 -4.66 -16.58
N LEU A 658 10.03 -4.68 -17.41
CA LEU A 658 9.95 -4.09 -18.76
C LEU A 658 8.92 -4.83 -19.64
N SER A 659 8.82 -6.15 -19.52
CA SER A 659 7.84 -6.96 -20.27
C SER A 659 6.40 -6.56 -19.93
N VAL A 660 6.05 -6.48 -18.64
CA VAL A 660 4.69 -6.11 -18.23
C VAL A 660 4.35 -4.65 -18.55
N LEU A 661 5.34 -3.75 -18.56
CA LEU A 661 5.14 -2.34 -18.94
C LEU A 661 4.92 -2.19 -20.45
N ARG A 662 5.64 -2.95 -21.28
CA ARG A 662 5.37 -3.00 -22.74
C ARG A 662 3.97 -3.54 -23.01
N HIS A 663 3.57 -4.61 -22.33
CA HIS A 663 2.21 -5.14 -22.41
C HIS A 663 1.16 -4.07 -22.08
N ALA A 664 1.34 -3.33 -20.97
CA ALA A 664 0.43 -2.23 -20.62
C ALA A 664 0.37 -1.13 -21.69
N SER A 665 1.52 -0.72 -22.24
CA SER A 665 1.56 0.25 -23.34
C SER A 665 0.90 -0.28 -24.62
N ARG A 666 1.00 -1.59 -24.89
CA ARG A 666 0.38 -2.24 -26.06
C ARG A 666 -1.14 -2.29 -25.93
N GLN A 667 -1.64 -2.70 -24.75
CA GLN A 667 -3.07 -2.73 -24.44
C GLN A 667 -3.68 -1.33 -24.59
N ASP A 668 -2.96 -0.28 -24.23
CA ASP A 668 -3.43 1.09 -24.44
C ASP A 668 -3.51 1.47 -25.92
N ARG A 669 -2.44 1.25 -26.70
CA ARG A 669 -2.38 1.63 -28.12
C ARG A 669 -3.32 0.84 -29.04
N GLN A 670 -3.65 -0.41 -28.69
CA GLN A 670 -4.58 -1.24 -29.47
C GLN A 670 -6.02 -0.73 -29.45
N LYS A 671 -6.36 0.18 -28.53
CA LYS A 671 -7.70 0.79 -28.48
C LYS A 671 -7.95 1.80 -29.60
N VAL A 672 -6.91 2.34 -30.23
CA VAL A 672 -7.08 3.35 -31.30
C VAL A 672 -7.84 2.77 -32.48
N GLY A 673 -8.98 3.39 -32.81
CA GLY A 673 -9.87 2.96 -33.89
C GLY A 673 -10.92 1.94 -33.45
N LEU A 674 -10.89 1.47 -32.20
CA LEU A 674 -11.92 0.60 -31.63
C LEU A 674 -12.98 1.43 -30.91
N ALA A 675 -14.22 0.93 -30.92
CA ALA A 675 -15.28 1.45 -30.08
C ALA A 675 -14.98 1.21 -28.59
N VAL A 676 -15.53 2.05 -27.72
CA VAL A 676 -15.38 1.89 -26.27
C VAL A 676 -16.27 0.76 -25.78
N ASP A 677 -15.66 -0.31 -25.28
CA ASP A 677 -16.39 -1.34 -24.54
C ASP A 677 -16.60 -0.89 -23.08
N LYS A 678 -17.82 -0.43 -22.80
CA LYS A 678 -18.27 0.00 -21.47
C LYS A 678 -18.40 -1.19 -20.49
N SER A 679 -18.36 -2.44 -20.98
CA SER A 679 -18.39 -3.63 -20.13
C SER A 679 -17.04 -3.94 -19.46
N LEU A 680 -15.93 -3.43 -19.99
CA LEU A 680 -14.58 -3.69 -19.50
C LEU A 680 -14.30 -3.01 -18.16
N TRP A 681 -13.65 -3.77 -17.27
CA TRP A 681 -13.13 -3.32 -16.00
C TRP A 681 -11.84 -2.51 -16.19
N SER A 682 -11.65 -1.48 -15.37
CA SER A 682 -10.43 -0.66 -15.37
C SER A 682 -9.51 -0.92 -14.18
N THR A 683 -9.89 -1.84 -13.29
CA THR A 683 -9.16 -2.18 -12.07
C THR A 683 -9.15 -3.70 -11.84
N ALA A 684 -8.13 -4.18 -11.13
CA ALA A 684 -8.00 -5.58 -10.75
C ALA A 684 -8.94 -5.95 -9.58
N PRO A 685 -9.39 -7.20 -9.46
CA PRO A 685 -10.29 -7.62 -8.37
C PRO A 685 -9.68 -7.52 -6.96
N ALA A 686 -8.39 -7.82 -6.82
CA ALA A 686 -7.70 -7.84 -5.52
C ALA A 686 -7.22 -6.44 -5.12
N VAL A 687 -8.14 -5.49 -5.02
CA VAL A 687 -7.89 -4.08 -4.67
C VAL A 687 -8.82 -3.65 -3.55
N ILE A 688 -8.29 -2.89 -2.58
CA ILE A 688 -9.08 -2.27 -1.50
C ILE A 688 -9.41 -0.83 -1.92
N ASN A 689 -10.43 -0.66 -2.74
CA ASN A 689 -10.95 0.64 -3.16
C ASN A 689 -12.32 0.50 -3.85
N ALA A 690 -12.95 1.61 -4.21
CA ALA A 690 -14.08 1.68 -5.14
C ALA A 690 -13.89 2.87 -6.09
N TYR A 691 -14.63 2.90 -7.21
CA TYR A 691 -14.45 3.93 -8.24
C TYR A 691 -15.72 4.22 -9.05
N TYR A 692 -15.91 5.49 -9.41
CA TYR A 692 -16.82 5.95 -10.44
C TYR A 692 -16.08 6.39 -11.71
N SER A 693 -16.50 5.89 -12.87
CA SER A 693 -16.03 6.30 -14.19
C SER A 693 -17.08 7.14 -14.90
N ARG A 694 -16.77 8.43 -15.12
CA ARG A 694 -17.67 9.41 -15.76
C ARG A 694 -18.04 9.01 -17.19
N ASN A 695 -17.03 8.72 -18.03
CA ASN A 695 -17.25 8.37 -19.44
C ASN A 695 -17.96 7.03 -19.66
N LYS A 696 -18.01 6.16 -18.65
CA LYS A 696 -18.75 4.88 -18.73
C LYS A 696 -20.05 4.90 -17.94
N ASN A 697 -20.34 6.02 -17.25
CA ASN A 697 -21.35 6.13 -16.20
C ASN A 697 -21.37 4.84 -15.33
N GLN A 698 -20.24 4.50 -14.72
CA GLN A 698 -19.99 3.16 -14.18
C GLN A 698 -19.42 3.21 -12.77
N ILE A 699 -20.00 2.43 -11.85
CA ILE A 699 -19.48 2.18 -10.51
C ILE A 699 -18.77 0.80 -10.45
N MET A 700 -17.63 0.74 -9.76
CA MET A 700 -16.78 -0.45 -9.65
C MET A 700 -16.41 -0.75 -8.19
N PHE A 701 -16.74 -1.95 -7.72
CA PHE A 701 -16.40 -2.48 -6.40
C PHE A 701 -15.62 -3.80 -6.56
N PRO A 702 -14.28 -3.76 -6.58
CA PRO A 702 -13.43 -4.94 -6.63
C PRO A 702 -13.70 -5.90 -5.47
N ALA A 703 -13.51 -7.20 -5.70
CA ALA A 703 -13.67 -8.25 -4.68
C ALA A 703 -12.89 -7.98 -3.39
N GLY A 704 -11.72 -7.33 -3.49
CA GLY A 704 -10.89 -6.98 -2.35
C GLY A 704 -11.59 -6.10 -1.31
N ILE A 705 -12.45 -5.15 -1.67
CA ILE A 705 -13.11 -4.28 -0.68
C ILE A 705 -14.29 -4.98 0.03
N LEU A 706 -14.80 -6.08 -0.52
CA LEU A 706 -15.98 -6.80 -0.01
C LEU A 706 -15.60 -7.72 1.16
N GLN A 707 -15.08 -7.13 2.23
CA GLN A 707 -14.64 -7.78 3.46
C GLN A 707 -14.82 -6.84 4.68
N PRO A 708 -14.75 -7.36 5.92
CA PRO A 708 -14.80 -6.54 7.13
C PRO A 708 -13.76 -5.40 7.15
N PRO A 709 -14.12 -4.20 7.64
CA PRO A 709 -15.41 -3.83 8.23
C PRO A 709 -16.45 -3.31 7.21
N PHE A 710 -16.14 -3.30 5.92
CA PHE A 710 -17.05 -2.80 4.88
C PHE A 710 -18.24 -3.75 4.68
N TYR A 711 -17.96 -5.04 4.53
CA TYR A 711 -18.96 -6.05 4.24
C TYR A 711 -18.67 -7.38 4.91
N HIS A 712 -19.70 -8.03 5.45
CA HIS A 712 -19.68 -9.46 5.72
C HIS A 712 -21.11 -10.01 5.68
N LYS A 713 -21.30 -11.21 5.12
CA LYS A 713 -22.62 -11.86 5.04
C LYS A 713 -23.32 -12.09 6.39
N PHE A 714 -22.54 -12.22 7.47
CA PHE A 714 -23.04 -12.42 8.84
C PHE A 714 -23.14 -11.15 9.68
N PHE A 715 -22.73 -9.99 9.16
CA PHE A 715 -22.96 -8.73 9.85
C PHE A 715 -24.47 -8.42 9.92
N PRO A 716 -24.94 -7.76 10.99
CA PRO A 716 -26.17 -6.97 10.93
C PRO A 716 -26.19 -6.10 9.68
N LYS A 717 -27.35 -5.89 9.06
CA LYS A 717 -27.44 -5.08 7.85
C LYS A 717 -27.06 -3.63 8.12
N SER A 718 -27.35 -3.10 9.31
CA SER A 718 -26.84 -1.79 9.77
C SER A 718 -25.33 -1.62 9.56
N LEU A 719 -24.52 -2.64 9.82
CA LEU A 719 -23.08 -2.59 9.58
C LEU A 719 -22.75 -2.59 8.09
N ASN A 720 -23.39 -3.45 7.31
CA ASN A 720 -23.16 -3.52 5.86
C ASN A 720 -23.57 -2.20 5.17
N PHE A 721 -24.72 -1.63 5.53
CA PHE A 721 -25.13 -0.30 5.07
C PHE A 721 -24.17 0.79 5.55
N GLY A 722 -23.79 0.80 6.84
CA GLY A 722 -22.84 1.77 7.38
C GLY A 722 -21.40 1.64 6.86
N GLY A 723 -21.07 0.49 6.24
CA GLY A 723 -19.78 0.19 5.63
C GLY A 723 -19.83 0.28 4.11
N ILE A 724 -20.02 -0.87 3.45
CA ILE A 724 -20.05 -0.96 1.97
C ILE A 724 -21.20 -0.16 1.37
N GLY A 725 -22.33 -0.02 2.08
CA GLY A 725 -23.45 0.79 1.61
C GLY A 725 -23.10 2.27 1.47
N VAL A 726 -22.41 2.85 2.46
CA VAL A 726 -21.91 4.23 2.34
C VAL A 726 -20.91 4.37 1.19
N VAL A 727 -20.02 3.39 1.00
CA VAL A 727 -19.08 3.38 -0.13
C VAL A 727 -19.83 3.31 -1.46
N ILE A 728 -20.90 2.51 -1.56
CA ILE A 728 -21.73 2.45 -2.78
C ILE A 728 -22.43 3.78 -3.03
N GLY A 729 -23.06 4.37 -2.02
CA GLY A 729 -23.68 5.69 -2.14
C GLY A 729 -22.68 6.78 -2.51
N HIS A 730 -21.45 6.71 -2.00
CA HIS A 730 -20.36 7.62 -2.36
C HIS A 730 -20.06 7.56 -3.86
N GLU A 731 -19.85 6.36 -4.42
CA GLU A 731 -19.59 6.19 -5.86
C GLU A 731 -20.79 6.57 -6.74
N ILE A 732 -22.02 6.35 -6.29
CA ILE A 732 -23.23 6.82 -7.00
C ILE A 732 -23.26 8.36 -7.00
N THR A 733 -22.93 8.99 -5.87
CA THR A 733 -22.94 10.45 -5.73
C THR A 733 -21.87 11.11 -6.59
N HIS A 734 -20.75 10.45 -6.89
CA HIS A 734 -19.77 10.94 -7.86
C HIS A 734 -20.34 11.14 -9.27
N ALA A 735 -21.47 10.53 -9.63
CA ALA A 735 -22.18 10.84 -10.86
C ALA A 735 -22.82 12.24 -10.85
N PHE A 736 -22.90 12.88 -9.69
CA PHE A 736 -23.61 14.15 -9.46
C PHE A 736 -22.78 15.17 -8.65
N ASP A 737 -21.49 14.90 -8.41
CA ASP A 737 -20.58 15.89 -7.82
C ASP A 737 -20.27 17.04 -8.80
N ASP A 738 -19.35 17.95 -8.42
CA ASP A 738 -18.99 19.13 -9.21
C ASP A 738 -18.48 18.81 -10.63
N LYS A 739 -17.94 17.59 -10.84
CA LYS A 739 -17.41 17.12 -12.13
C LYS A 739 -18.35 16.12 -12.79
N GLY A 740 -18.90 15.18 -12.04
CA GLY A 740 -19.79 14.12 -12.50
C GLY A 740 -21.06 14.67 -13.13
N ARG A 741 -21.63 15.75 -12.56
CA ARG A 741 -22.82 16.40 -13.10
C ARG A 741 -22.66 16.91 -14.53
N LEU A 742 -21.43 17.12 -14.99
CA LEU A 742 -21.16 17.61 -16.36
C LEU A 742 -21.31 16.52 -17.42
N PHE A 743 -21.41 15.25 -17.00
CA PHE A 743 -21.54 14.11 -17.89
C PHE A 743 -22.99 13.62 -17.91
N ASP A 744 -23.53 13.32 -19.07
CA ASP A 744 -24.89 12.78 -19.23
C ASP A 744 -24.98 11.30 -18.80
N HIS A 745 -26.12 10.68 -19.08
CA HIS A 745 -26.42 9.28 -18.79
C HIS A 745 -25.59 8.28 -19.63
N GLU A 746 -25.07 8.69 -20.78
CA GLU A 746 -24.19 7.88 -21.63
C GLU A 746 -22.71 8.07 -21.28
N GLY A 747 -22.36 9.14 -20.58
CA GLY A 747 -20.99 9.50 -20.21
C GLY A 747 -20.37 10.56 -21.13
N ASN A 748 -21.17 11.36 -21.83
CA ASN A 748 -20.71 12.48 -22.65
C ASN A 748 -20.77 13.79 -21.85
N LEU A 749 -19.76 14.65 -22.00
CA LEU A 749 -19.69 15.99 -21.46
C LEU A 749 -20.69 16.87 -22.20
N GLN A 750 -21.83 17.13 -21.55
CA GLN A 750 -22.95 17.89 -22.10
C GLN A 750 -23.62 18.72 -21.00
N LEU A 751 -24.15 19.88 -21.37
CA LEU A 751 -25.00 20.66 -20.48
C LEU A 751 -26.42 20.08 -20.50
N TRP A 752 -26.81 19.38 -19.43
CA TRP A 752 -28.14 18.76 -19.29
C TRP A 752 -28.90 19.25 -18.04
N TRP A 753 -28.38 20.29 -17.38
CA TRP A 753 -29.03 20.97 -16.25
C TRP A 753 -29.51 22.35 -16.69
N THR A 754 -30.60 22.81 -16.11
CA THR A 754 -31.03 24.21 -16.26
C THR A 754 -30.05 25.16 -15.55
N ASN A 755 -30.02 26.43 -15.97
CA ASN A 755 -29.18 27.44 -15.32
C ASN A 755 -29.55 27.65 -13.84
N ASP A 756 -30.84 27.59 -13.51
CA ASP A 756 -31.33 27.71 -12.13
C ASP A 756 -30.85 26.54 -11.25
N ALA A 757 -30.92 25.30 -11.75
CA ALA A 757 -30.38 24.14 -11.04
C ALA A 757 -28.86 24.25 -10.83
N ILE A 758 -28.12 24.77 -11.81
CA ILE A 758 -26.67 24.99 -11.69
C ILE A 758 -26.35 26.04 -10.64
N GLU A 759 -27.07 27.17 -10.63
CA GLU A 759 -26.86 28.21 -9.63
C GLU A 759 -27.14 27.70 -8.22
N LYS A 760 -28.27 27.00 -8.02
CA LYS A 760 -28.63 26.39 -6.73
C LYS A 760 -27.65 25.30 -6.31
N PHE A 761 -27.13 24.52 -7.25
CA PHE A 761 -26.05 23.56 -6.97
C PHE A 761 -24.84 24.27 -6.39
N PHE A 762 -24.38 25.35 -7.03
CA PHE A 762 -23.23 26.11 -6.54
C PHE A 762 -23.47 26.73 -5.16
N GLN A 763 -24.66 27.31 -4.93
CA GLN A 763 -25.03 27.85 -3.62
C GLN A 763 -24.99 26.76 -2.53
N LYS A 764 -25.47 25.55 -2.83
CA LYS A 764 -25.48 24.43 -1.89
C LYS A 764 -24.09 23.81 -1.69
N SER A 765 -23.31 23.65 -2.75
CA SER A 765 -21.93 23.14 -2.66
C SER A 765 -21.02 24.10 -1.91
N GLN A 766 -21.28 25.42 -2.02
CA GLN A 766 -20.54 26.43 -1.26
C GLN A 766 -20.63 26.21 0.25
N CYS A 767 -21.79 25.74 0.76
CA CYS A 767 -21.90 25.37 2.17
C CYS A 767 -20.88 24.30 2.58
N ILE A 768 -20.72 23.25 1.75
CA ILE A 768 -19.76 22.16 2.01
C ILE A 768 -18.32 22.68 1.91
N ILE A 769 -18.03 23.53 0.91
CA ILE A 769 -16.72 24.16 0.75
C ILE A 769 -16.36 24.98 2.01
N ASP A 770 -17.28 25.84 2.45
CA ASP A 770 -17.10 26.71 3.61
C ASP A 770 -16.93 25.89 4.90
N GLN A 771 -17.75 24.86 5.09
CA GLN A 771 -17.69 23.97 6.25
C GLN A 771 -16.32 23.29 6.35
N TYR A 772 -15.88 22.63 5.27
CA TYR A 772 -14.62 21.89 5.29
C TYR A 772 -13.41 22.83 5.30
N GLY A 773 -13.53 24.02 4.71
CA GLY A 773 -12.52 25.08 4.76
C GLY A 773 -12.26 25.67 6.15
N GLN A 774 -13.08 25.33 7.16
CA GLN A 774 -12.87 25.74 8.54
C GLN A 774 -12.13 24.69 9.38
N TYR A 775 -12.01 23.46 8.89
CA TYR A 775 -11.38 22.38 9.64
C TYR A 775 -9.87 22.51 9.65
N VAL A 776 -9.26 22.37 10.84
CA VAL A 776 -7.81 22.37 11.03
C VAL A 776 -7.39 21.04 11.64
N LEU A 777 -6.56 20.29 10.91
CA LEU A 777 -6.05 19.02 11.39
C LEU A 777 -5.14 19.23 12.62
N PRO A 778 -5.27 18.42 13.69
CA PRO A 778 -4.41 18.56 14.88
C PRO A 778 -2.91 18.51 14.52
N GLY A 779 -2.16 19.51 15.00
CA GLY A 779 -0.72 19.67 14.71
C GLY A 779 -0.41 20.43 13.41
N MET A 780 -1.43 20.94 12.71
CA MET A 780 -1.29 21.82 11.54
C MET A 780 -1.74 23.24 11.87
N GLN A 781 -1.33 24.19 11.03
CA GLN A 781 -1.67 25.62 11.18
C GLN A 781 -2.67 26.10 10.13
N ALA A 782 -2.65 25.49 8.94
CA ALA A 782 -3.55 25.85 7.85
C ALA A 782 -4.81 24.97 7.87
N PRO A 783 -5.97 25.53 7.52
CA PRO A 783 -7.18 24.74 7.34
C PRO A 783 -7.08 23.83 6.10
N LEU A 784 -8.03 22.91 6.00
CA LEU A 784 -8.25 22.15 4.77
C LEU A 784 -8.65 23.08 3.63
N ASP A 785 -8.34 22.68 2.40
CA ASP A 785 -8.88 23.32 1.22
C ASP A 785 -10.24 22.70 0.85
N GLY A 786 -11.32 23.43 1.17
CA GLY A 786 -12.69 23.02 0.88
C GLY A 786 -12.98 22.91 -0.62
N VAL A 787 -12.30 23.69 -1.47
CA VAL A 787 -12.48 23.69 -2.93
C VAL A 787 -11.81 22.45 -3.55
N ILE A 788 -10.60 22.10 -3.10
CA ILE A 788 -9.91 20.89 -3.56
C ILE A 788 -10.72 19.66 -3.19
N THR A 789 -11.24 19.62 -1.95
CA THR A 789 -11.93 18.45 -1.37
C THR A 789 -13.42 18.33 -1.69
N GLN A 790 -14.03 19.34 -2.32
CA GLN A 790 -15.48 19.43 -2.48
C GLN A 790 -16.15 18.19 -3.10
N GLY A 791 -15.56 17.58 -4.13
CA GLY A 791 -16.18 16.45 -4.83
C GLY A 791 -16.31 15.23 -3.93
N GLU A 792 -15.26 14.93 -3.17
CA GLU A 792 -15.23 13.84 -2.20
C GLU A 792 -16.13 14.12 -1.00
N ASN A 793 -16.17 15.37 -0.54
CA ASN A 793 -17.04 15.77 0.58
C ASN A 793 -18.53 15.70 0.18
N ILE A 794 -18.87 16.11 -1.05
CA ILE A 794 -20.22 15.94 -1.62
C ILE A 794 -20.59 14.46 -1.65
N ALA A 795 -19.68 13.61 -2.13
CA ALA A 795 -19.88 12.17 -2.21
C ALA A 795 -20.03 11.49 -0.83
N ASP A 796 -19.25 11.91 0.17
CA ASP A 796 -19.40 11.42 1.56
C ASP A 796 -20.77 11.76 2.16
N ASN A 797 -21.21 13.01 2.02
CA ASN A 797 -22.48 13.48 2.57
C ASN A 797 -23.66 12.79 1.87
N GLY A 798 -23.64 12.73 0.53
CA GLY A 798 -24.67 12.04 -0.25
C GLY A 798 -24.70 10.55 0.02
N GLY A 799 -23.54 9.88 0.00
CA GLY A 799 -23.43 8.44 0.21
C GLY A 799 -23.90 7.99 1.59
N LEU A 800 -23.55 8.73 2.65
CA LEU A 800 -24.03 8.47 4.01
C LEU A 800 -25.57 8.55 4.08
N LYS A 801 -26.15 9.64 3.56
CA LYS A 801 -27.59 9.88 3.60
C LYS A 801 -28.38 8.84 2.81
N GLN A 802 -27.94 8.55 1.59
CA GLN A 802 -28.58 7.55 0.72
C GLN A 802 -28.57 6.16 1.36
N SER A 803 -27.42 5.77 1.92
CA SER A 803 -27.26 4.46 2.55
C SER A 803 -28.08 4.33 3.84
N PHE A 804 -28.15 5.40 4.66
CA PHE A 804 -28.96 5.37 5.86
C PHE A 804 -30.47 5.29 5.54
N LYS A 805 -30.94 6.05 4.56
CA LYS A 805 -32.35 5.97 4.10
C LYS A 805 -32.67 4.59 3.52
N ALA A 806 -31.74 3.98 2.77
CA ALA A 806 -31.89 2.60 2.30
C ALA A 806 -31.98 1.61 3.47
N TYR A 807 -31.11 1.74 4.47
CA TYR A 807 -31.16 0.93 5.69
C TYR A 807 -32.49 1.07 6.44
N GLN A 808 -33.01 2.28 6.58
CA GLN A 808 -34.30 2.51 7.24
C GLN A 808 -35.44 1.81 6.51
N LEU A 809 -35.50 1.92 5.18
CA LEU A 809 -36.49 1.22 4.35
C LEU A 809 -36.36 -0.30 4.47
N TRP A 810 -35.12 -0.80 4.43
CA TRP A 810 -34.84 -2.22 4.64
C TRP A 810 -35.31 -2.69 6.02
N ALA A 811 -35.00 -1.94 7.08
CA ALA A 811 -35.37 -2.29 8.45
C ALA A 811 -36.89 -2.31 8.67
N LEU A 812 -37.63 -1.38 8.06
CA LEU A 812 -39.09 -1.36 8.08
C LEU A 812 -39.71 -2.61 7.45
N ASN A 813 -39.09 -3.13 6.40
CA ASN A 813 -39.54 -4.36 5.73
C ASN A 813 -39.02 -5.64 6.38
N ASN A 814 -38.11 -5.54 7.36
CA ASN A 814 -37.42 -6.67 7.98
C ASN A 814 -37.45 -6.56 9.52
N THR A 815 -38.62 -6.33 10.10
CA THR A 815 -38.79 -6.06 11.55
C THR A 815 -38.33 -7.19 12.48
N HIS A 816 -38.16 -8.41 11.95
CA HIS A 816 -37.67 -9.58 12.70
C HIS A 816 -36.16 -9.82 12.56
N ALA A 817 -35.45 -8.99 11.79
CA ALA A 817 -34.01 -9.14 11.61
C ALA A 817 -33.25 -8.82 12.90
N ASP A 818 -32.29 -9.68 13.26
CA ASP A 818 -31.38 -9.42 14.37
C ASP A 818 -30.31 -8.41 13.96
N GLU A 819 -30.55 -7.15 14.32
CA GLU A 819 -29.69 -6.00 14.10
C GLU A 819 -28.75 -5.70 15.28
N THR A 820 -28.52 -6.66 16.16
CA THR A 820 -27.71 -6.48 17.37
C THR A 820 -26.29 -7.05 17.22
N LEU A 821 -25.39 -6.58 18.10
CA LEU A 821 -24.05 -7.15 18.26
C LEU A 821 -23.81 -7.55 19.72
N PRO A 822 -23.30 -8.77 19.99
CA PRO A 822 -23.08 -9.25 21.35
C PRO A 822 -22.19 -8.31 22.18
N GLY A 823 -22.73 -7.81 23.30
CA GLY A 823 -22.01 -6.92 24.23
C GLY A 823 -21.96 -5.45 23.80
N LEU A 824 -22.72 -5.04 22.79
CA LEU A 824 -23.01 -3.63 22.49
C LEU A 824 -24.51 -3.39 22.67
N THR A 825 -24.87 -2.53 23.62
CA THR A 825 -26.25 -2.08 23.84
C THR A 825 -26.57 -0.90 22.93
N MET A 826 -26.51 -1.13 21.61
CA MET A 826 -26.75 -0.11 20.58
C MET A 826 -27.86 -0.59 19.65
N THR A 827 -28.70 0.34 19.19
CA THR A 827 -29.69 0.04 18.14
C THR A 827 -28.98 -0.18 16.80
N GLY A 828 -29.64 -0.83 15.84
CA GLY A 828 -29.09 -0.97 14.49
C GLY A 828 -28.75 0.37 13.84
N ALA A 829 -29.57 1.42 14.05
CA ALA A 829 -29.27 2.77 13.57
C ALA A 829 -28.01 3.37 14.21
N GLN A 830 -27.79 3.16 15.51
CA GLN A 830 -26.55 3.60 16.17
C GLN A 830 -25.33 2.80 15.67
N LEU A 831 -25.50 1.50 15.43
CA LEU A 831 -24.46 0.64 14.87
C LEU A 831 -24.07 1.02 13.44
N PHE A 832 -25.02 1.48 12.62
CA PHE A 832 -24.77 2.03 11.28
C PHE A 832 -23.76 3.17 11.34
N PHE A 833 -24.05 4.21 12.14
CA PHE A 833 -23.18 5.39 12.22
C PHE A 833 -21.85 5.08 12.88
N LEU A 834 -21.83 4.16 13.86
CA LEU A 834 -20.60 3.68 14.47
C LEU A 834 -19.71 2.97 13.43
N ASN A 835 -20.26 2.07 12.62
CA ASN A 835 -19.47 1.37 11.60
C ASN A 835 -18.96 2.34 10.53
N PHE A 836 -19.80 3.31 10.10
CA PHE A 836 -19.38 4.39 9.22
C PHE A 836 -18.16 5.14 9.76
N ALA A 837 -18.21 5.57 11.02
CA ALA A 837 -17.07 6.27 11.62
C ALA A 837 -15.82 5.39 11.73
N GLN A 838 -15.99 4.09 12.03
CA GLN A 838 -14.88 3.17 12.23
C GLN A 838 -14.17 2.73 10.95
N VAL A 839 -14.84 2.84 9.79
CA VAL A 839 -14.18 2.72 8.47
C VAL A 839 -13.06 3.76 8.30
N TRP A 840 -13.14 4.90 9.00
CA TRP A 840 -12.18 6.01 8.90
C TRP A 840 -11.25 6.15 10.11
N CYS A 841 -11.25 5.18 11.04
CA CYS A 841 -10.29 5.19 12.14
C CYS A 841 -8.86 5.11 11.60
N GLY A 842 -7.99 5.97 12.09
CA GLY A 842 -6.61 5.98 11.61
C GLY A 842 -5.71 6.99 12.30
N LYS A 843 -4.41 6.83 12.02
CA LYS A 843 -3.37 7.77 12.44
C LYS A 843 -2.39 7.97 11.30
N GLN A 844 -1.93 9.20 11.12
CA GLN A 844 -0.94 9.54 10.09
C GLN A 844 0.25 10.31 10.67
N ARG A 845 1.40 10.19 10.01
CA ARG A 845 2.61 10.97 10.31
C ARG A 845 2.41 12.43 9.91
N ILE A 846 3.06 13.35 10.61
CA ILE A 846 2.91 14.81 10.38
C ILE A 846 3.40 15.20 8.97
N GLU A 847 4.47 14.58 8.49
CA GLU A 847 4.99 14.77 7.12
C GLU A 847 3.96 14.31 6.08
N SER A 848 3.38 13.12 6.27
CA SER A 848 2.33 12.57 5.42
C SER A 848 1.07 13.43 5.42
N ALA A 849 0.64 13.91 6.59
CA ALA A 849 -0.51 14.79 6.74
C ALA A 849 -0.30 16.13 6.02
N ARG A 850 0.90 16.73 6.14
CA ARG A 850 1.25 17.95 5.41
C ARG A 850 1.21 17.73 3.90
N ASN A 851 1.72 16.59 3.42
CA ASN A 851 1.63 16.22 2.02
C ASN A 851 0.16 16.06 1.58
N GLN A 852 -0.65 15.33 2.36
CA GLN A 852 -2.07 15.12 2.09
C GLN A 852 -2.83 16.44 1.93
N LEU A 853 -2.61 17.42 2.82
CA LEU A 853 -3.27 18.73 2.75
C LEU A 853 -2.94 19.52 1.47
N LYS A 854 -1.79 19.25 0.83
CA LYS A 854 -1.38 19.91 -0.41
C LYS A 854 -1.77 19.15 -1.68
N THR A 855 -2.01 17.83 -1.59
CA THR A 855 -2.09 16.97 -2.78
C THR A 855 -3.35 16.13 -2.88
N SER A 856 -4.07 15.90 -1.78
CA SER A 856 -5.20 14.98 -1.76
C SER A 856 -6.50 15.70 -2.06
N VAL A 857 -7.33 15.06 -2.89
CA VAL A 857 -8.74 15.47 -3.09
C VAL A 857 -9.66 15.00 -1.96
N HIS A 858 -9.19 14.11 -1.09
CA HIS A 858 -9.98 13.63 0.04
C HIS A 858 -9.59 14.36 1.32
N ALA A 859 -10.60 14.79 2.09
CA ALA A 859 -10.39 15.21 3.47
C ALA A 859 -9.78 14.07 4.31
N PRO A 860 -8.95 14.37 5.33
CA PRO A 860 -8.52 13.37 6.32
C PRO A 860 -9.71 12.63 6.93
N GLY A 861 -9.57 11.33 7.22
CA GLY A 861 -10.68 10.47 7.67
C GLY A 861 -11.49 11.02 8.85
N MET A 862 -10.85 11.71 9.79
CA MET A 862 -11.53 12.41 10.89
C MET A 862 -12.60 13.40 10.40
N PHE A 863 -12.29 14.20 9.37
CA PHE A 863 -13.20 15.21 8.85
C PHE A 863 -14.21 14.64 7.85
N ARG A 864 -13.92 13.49 7.23
CA ARG A 864 -14.94 12.71 6.49
C ARG A 864 -16.05 12.26 7.44
N VAL A 865 -15.70 11.83 8.65
CA VAL A 865 -16.67 11.48 9.71
C VAL A 865 -17.37 12.71 10.27
N ILE A 866 -16.62 13.69 10.78
CA ILE A 866 -17.19 14.85 11.47
C ILE A 866 -18.06 15.67 10.52
N GLY A 867 -17.58 15.98 9.32
CA GLY A 867 -18.31 16.80 8.36
C GLY A 867 -19.62 16.17 7.91
N ALA A 868 -19.59 14.89 7.50
CA ALA A 868 -20.77 14.18 7.04
C ALA A 868 -21.83 13.99 8.14
N LEU A 869 -21.42 13.60 9.36
CA LEU A 869 -22.37 13.41 10.47
C LEU A 869 -22.95 14.74 11.00
N SER A 870 -22.15 15.81 10.99
CA SER A 870 -22.64 17.15 11.39
C SER A 870 -23.79 17.62 10.49
N ASN A 871 -23.78 17.22 9.21
CA ASN A 871 -24.82 17.54 8.25
C ASN A 871 -26.02 16.58 8.26
N SER A 872 -25.93 15.43 8.93
CA SER A 872 -27.06 14.51 9.06
C SER A 872 -27.94 14.91 10.24
N ALA A 873 -29.23 15.14 9.97
CA ALA A 873 -30.24 15.33 11.01
C ALA A 873 -30.54 13.99 11.69
N GLU A 874 -30.56 12.92 10.91
CA GLU A 874 -30.84 11.56 11.34
C GLU A 874 -29.79 11.05 12.34
N PHE A 875 -28.51 11.39 12.14
CA PHE A 875 -27.46 11.11 13.11
C PHE A 875 -27.75 11.80 14.44
N ALA A 876 -28.09 13.09 14.40
CA ALA A 876 -28.39 13.85 15.61
C ALA A 876 -29.61 13.29 16.35
N ASP A 877 -30.64 12.83 15.64
CA ASP A 877 -31.81 12.19 16.23
C ASP A 877 -31.44 10.84 16.88
N VAL A 878 -30.70 9.99 16.17
CA VAL A 878 -30.30 8.65 16.61
C VAL A 878 -29.41 8.68 17.86
N PHE A 879 -28.59 9.72 18.03
CA PHE A 879 -27.77 9.93 19.22
C PHE A 879 -28.35 10.97 20.19
N SER A 880 -29.54 11.51 19.91
CA SER A 880 -30.22 12.52 20.71
C SER A 880 -29.34 13.73 21.03
N CYS A 881 -28.64 14.23 20.00
CA CYS A 881 -27.72 15.35 20.13
C CYS A 881 -28.45 16.69 20.28
N PRO A 882 -28.17 17.47 21.35
CA PRO A 882 -28.77 18.80 21.52
C PRO A 882 -28.49 19.72 20.34
N SER A 883 -29.44 20.57 19.99
CA SER A 883 -29.23 21.63 18.98
C SER A 883 -28.06 22.52 19.39
N GLY A 884 -27.17 22.83 18.44
CA GLY A 884 -25.97 23.64 18.68
C GLY A 884 -24.78 22.86 19.26
N SER A 885 -24.91 21.56 19.54
CA SER A 885 -23.74 20.74 19.87
C SER A 885 -22.79 20.65 18.67
N PRO A 886 -21.49 20.39 18.86
CA PRO A 886 -20.53 20.34 17.75
C PRO A 886 -20.92 19.38 16.62
N MET A 887 -21.55 18.24 16.94
CA MET A 887 -22.05 17.27 15.97
C MET A 887 -23.51 17.50 15.53
N ASN A 888 -24.18 18.53 16.07
CA ASN A 888 -25.52 18.96 15.65
C ASN A 888 -25.58 20.49 15.47
N PRO A 889 -24.80 21.05 14.54
CA PRO A 889 -24.85 22.48 14.25
C PRO A 889 -26.22 22.88 13.70
N GLU A 890 -26.66 24.09 14.02
CA GLU A 890 -27.94 24.64 13.53
C GLU A 890 -27.97 24.73 12.00
N LYS A 891 -26.85 25.13 11.39
CA LYS A 891 -26.67 25.17 9.94
C LYS A 891 -26.08 23.85 9.45
N LYS A 892 -26.88 23.05 8.75
CA LYS A 892 -26.46 21.82 8.08
C LYS A 892 -26.39 22.04 6.57
N CYS A 893 -25.36 21.52 5.92
CA CYS A 893 -25.26 21.53 4.46
C CYS A 893 -26.05 20.35 3.88
N ASP A 894 -27.02 20.63 3.00
CA ASP A 894 -27.83 19.61 2.32
C ASP A 894 -27.84 19.84 0.79
N LEU A 895 -27.20 18.93 0.07
CA LEU A 895 -27.15 18.90 -1.38
C LEU A 895 -27.97 17.71 -1.91
N TRP A 896 -27.43 16.50 -1.77
CA TRP A 896 -28.00 15.26 -2.31
C TRP A 896 -28.92 14.50 -1.36
#